data_AF-A0A2V2BXZ5-F1
#
_entry.id   AF-A0A2V2BXZ5-F1
#
_cell.length_a   1.000
_cell.length_b   1.000
_cell.length_c   1.000
_cell.angle_alpha   90.00
_cell.angle_beta   90.00
_cell.angle_gamma   90.00
#
_symmetry.space_group_name_H-M   'P 1'
#
loop_
_entity.id
_entity.type
_entity.pdbx_description
1 polymer ?
#
loop_
_entity_poly.entity_id
_entity_poly.type
_entity_poly.pdbx_seq_one_letter_code
_entity_poly.pdbx_strand_id
1 'polypeptide(L)'
;MPLSRTWAKPAAVALALALAAPICAQRMTTMLPGTVKNFELPNFNENTGDKEWELFGEKAAYKSDTRIDVESFRLLLFEDGANGALKATITSPSARVDPVKKFVSGDSDIFVRAPEFKIDGKKWTWDSAKKFVEVFDGITVDIFPAGGEKKGAPDTRITGRYGSMLGEGDSNVFDVRKNVKLENSQMKLECDALRAVAPKERRGGSGVSEIDAEGNIKMLYENKDIRAGGAKILPSESAALLSGSPHIKDIPSRAEISGDTIEIDRGKKSLAAKSGKSGRARAVIFNTDSDGKEERIAISADSIKMRTEGEKNFFDFSGNVKVDADSFRASCDSLSAQSASKEGGKPEVSRIEGGGNVRLSNENGNAAADRMEILPGRGEVVLSDNASLADPERGMKLFADVIVFLKEKSTGLAFADPKAENSDVVLNIREGISAGEKPKKGAETVVKSKRLKFVKNEKNMRFDFDRDVRITSDDIRASCEKMQVLAIRDGKGGDSVRKITATDSVKISQKGYSAEAETAVIYPKLKGGDGGKSAPHRYVELLISPANPGKRPTIRLPATKAIGLEEVRADKKLEEKPTVITSDRQWLVGGTDFDRYFFEGDVKAAGTDMDVSCEKAEVEMRKLKNGGHSISKIYLLESVNLSSGLKSATCGRAEVFPEDEMVVLSEDPVVIDREDNTRVSGPRMVYNRGRRSMTVEAENPQSATAAQSAPRSFIPDFEDDETLSPARNRPPRPTVKMLPRSRK
;
A
#
# COMPACT_ATOMS: atom_id res chain seq x y z
N MET A 1 71.27 -69.90 44.14
CA MET A 1 71.87 -70.47 45.37
C MET A 1 70.75 -70.85 46.33
N PRO A 2 70.82 -72.01 46.98
CA PRO A 2 71.20 -73.28 46.37
C PRO A 2 70.12 -74.35 46.68
N LEU A 3 69.91 -75.31 45.77
CA LEU A 3 70.35 -76.72 45.89
C LEU A 3 69.90 -77.39 47.21
N SER A 4 69.39 -78.61 47.24
CA SER A 4 69.91 -79.81 46.58
C SER A 4 68.88 -80.93 46.85
N ARG A 5 68.65 -81.88 45.93
CA ARG A 5 69.33 -83.20 45.87
C ARG A 5 69.21 -83.98 47.19
N THR A 6 68.78 -85.23 47.25
CA THR A 6 69.39 -86.43 46.60
C THR A 6 68.47 -87.63 46.90
N TRP A 7 68.06 -88.40 45.90
CA TRP A 7 68.64 -89.71 45.50
C TRP A 7 68.45 -90.87 46.48
N ALA A 8 67.63 -91.86 46.08
CA ALA A 8 68.01 -93.28 46.08
C ALA A 8 67.09 -94.07 45.12
N LYS A 9 67.71 -94.86 44.22
CA LYS A 9 67.13 -95.77 43.22
C LYS A 9 66.98 -97.20 43.81
N PRO A 10 66.68 -98.26 43.01
CA PRO A 10 65.37 -98.64 42.48
C PRO A 10 65.02 -100.11 42.80
N ALA A 11 63.77 -100.52 42.62
CA ALA A 11 63.45 -101.92 42.34
C ALA A 11 62.20 -101.97 41.46
N ALA A 12 62.37 -102.54 40.27
CA ALA A 12 61.37 -102.69 39.24
C ALA A 12 60.66 -104.04 39.38
N VAL A 13 59.33 -104.05 39.30
CA VAL A 13 58.56 -105.09 38.58
C VAL A 13 57.25 -104.43 38.09
N ALA A 14 56.98 -104.59 36.81
CA ALA A 14 55.94 -103.92 36.04
C ALA A 14 54.55 -104.54 36.24
N LEU A 15 53.53 -103.69 36.43
CA LEU A 15 52.14 -104.00 36.11
C LEU A 15 51.41 -102.70 35.75
N ALA A 16 50.56 -102.79 34.72
CA ALA A 16 50.05 -101.71 33.89
C ALA A 16 49.53 -100.46 34.62
N LEU A 17 50.03 -99.30 34.20
CA LEU A 17 49.62 -97.96 34.61
C LEU A 17 48.80 -97.32 33.49
N ALA A 18 47.49 -97.18 33.70
CA ALA A 18 46.69 -96.13 33.07
C ALA A 18 46.01 -95.35 34.21
N LEU A 19 46.71 -94.34 34.72
CA LEU A 19 46.17 -93.35 35.65
C LEU A 19 45.09 -92.53 34.95
N ALA A 20 43.88 -92.63 35.46
CA ALA A 20 42.82 -91.66 35.25
C ALA A 20 43.05 -90.45 36.15
N ALA A 21 43.15 -89.25 35.56
CA ALA A 21 42.99 -87.95 36.20
C ALA A 21 42.56 -86.92 35.11
N PRO A 22 41.83 -85.86 35.49
CA PRO A 22 40.57 -85.51 34.87
C PRO A 22 40.77 -84.62 33.65
N ILE A 23 40.26 -85.06 32.49
CA ILE A 23 39.93 -84.12 31.42
C ILE A 23 38.64 -83.44 31.89
N CYS A 24 38.73 -82.16 32.25
CA CYS A 24 37.61 -81.26 32.14
C CYS A 24 37.08 -81.40 30.72
N ALA A 25 36.05 -82.21 30.55
CA ALA A 25 35.29 -82.27 29.32
C ALA A 25 34.59 -80.91 29.18
N GLN A 26 35.28 -79.93 28.59
CA GLN A 26 34.59 -78.96 27.77
C GLN A 26 33.85 -79.80 26.74
N ARG A 27 32.54 -79.97 26.94
CA ARG A 27 31.65 -80.40 25.87
C ARG A 27 31.72 -79.32 24.80
N MET A 28 32.72 -79.39 23.94
CA MET A 28 32.60 -78.81 22.60
C MET A 28 31.55 -79.67 21.91
N THR A 29 30.31 -79.23 21.99
CA THR A 29 29.25 -79.66 21.07
C THR A 29 29.65 -79.15 19.69
N THR A 30 30.54 -79.86 19.01
CA THR A 30 30.69 -79.72 17.56
C THR A 30 29.44 -80.31 16.93
N MET A 31 28.55 -79.44 16.43
CA MET A 31 27.45 -79.90 15.59
C MET A 31 28.07 -80.51 14.33
N LEU A 32 27.88 -81.82 14.14
CA LEU A 32 28.25 -82.48 12.89
C LEU A 32 27.33 -81.97 11.76
N PRO A 33 27.82 -81.84 10.51
CA PRO A 33 26.98 -81.47 9.37
C PRO A 33 25.75 -82.37 9.31
N GLY A 34 24.57 -81.77 9.45
CA GLY A 34 23.34 -82.52 9.66
C GLY A 34 22.12 -81.65 9.40
N THR A 35 20.99 -82.33 9.15
CA THR A 35 19.68 -81.68 8.99
C THR A 35 18.83 -82.02 10.21
N VAL A 36 18.31 -81.00 10.89
CA VAL A 36 17.33 -81.15 11.97
C VAL A 36 15.96 -80.75 11.43
N LYS A 37 14.90 -81.46 11.81
CA LYS A 37 13.51 -81.13 11.43
C LYS A 37 12.70 -80.75 12.66
N ASN A 38 11.74 -79.84 12.51
CA ASN A 38 10.83 -79.35 13.55
C ASN A 38 11.55 -78.97 14.85
N PHE A 39 12.53 -78.07 14.74
CA PHE A 39 13.35 -77.69 15.89
C PHE A 39 12.82 -76.42 16.56
N GLU A 40 13.18 -76.31 17.83
CA GLU A 40 12.90 -75.18 18.71
C GLU A 40 14.17 -74.88 19.50
N LEU A 41 14.60 -73.61 19.49
CA LEU A 41 15.82 -73.16 20.13
C LEU A 41 15.53 -71.89 20.95
N PRO A 42 15.38 -72.01 22.28
CA PRO A 42 15.26 -70.87 23.17
C PRO A 42 16.63 -70.29 23.54
N ASN A 43 16.67 -68.99 23.79
CA ASN A 43 17.83 -68.30 24.35
C ASN A 43 17.41 -67.49 25.58
N PHE A 44 18.30 -67.48 26.57
CA PHE A 44 18.08 -66.83 27.85
C PHE A 44 19.16 -65.79 28.11
N ASN A 45 18.79 -64.72 28.81
CA ASN A 45 19.71 -63.71 29.27
C ASN A 45 20.68 -64.33 30.27
N GLU A 46 21.98 -64.18 30.03
CA GLU A 46 23.01 -64.82 30.86
C GLU A 46 23.05 -64.26 32.30
N ASN A 47 22.56 -63.04 32.52
CA ASN A 47 22.59 -62.37 33.82
C ASN A 47 21.29 -62.57 34.62
N THR A 48 20.14 -62.49 33.96
CA THR A 48 18.83 -62.56 34.64
C THR A 48 18.18 -63.93 34.56
N GLY A 49 18.58 -64.78 33.59
CA GLY A 49 17.93 -66.05 33.30
C GLY A 49 16.59 -65.91 32.56
N ASP A 50 16.19 -64.70 32.21
CA ASP A 50 14.94 -64.43 31.49
C ASP A 50 15.04 -64.92 30.06
N LYS A 51 13.93 -65.44 29.51
CA LYS A 51 13.87 -65.87 28.11
C LYS A 51 13.89 -64.65 27.20
N GLU A 52 14.89 -64.51 26.34
CA GLU A 52 15.03 -63.35 25.43
C GLU A 52 14.33 -63.60 24.09
N TRP A 53 14.51 -64.79 23.53
CA TRP A 53 13.93 -65.18 22.26
C TRP A 53 13.81 -66.69 22.10
N GLU A 54 12.97 -67.11 21.16
CA GLU A 54 12.79 -68.52 20.80
C GLU A 54 12.66 -68.69 19.29
N LEU A 55 13.53 -69.51 18.72
CA LEU A 55 13.62 -69.77 17.29
C LEU A 55 13.00 -71.12 16.93
N PHE A 56 12.11 -71.11 15.95
CA PHE A 56 11.46 -72.27 15.35
C PHE A 56 11.82 -72.39 13.86
N GLY A 57 11.87 -73.62 13.38
CA GLY A 57 11.93 -73.92 11.96
C GLY A 57 11.54 -75.36 11.63
N GLU A 58 10.92 -75.57 10.47
CA GLU A 58 10.55 -76.91 9.99
C GLU A 58 11.80 -77.73 9.66
N LYS A 59 12.86 -77.07 9.18
CA LYS A 59 14.13 -77.70 8.84
C LYS A 59 15.30 -76.75 9.00
N ALA A 60 16.35 -77.20 9.68
CA ALA A 60 17.63 -76.50 9.76
C ALA A 60 18.74 -77.37 9.17
N ALA A 61 19.55 -76.79 8.28
CA ALA A 61 20.73 -77.41 7.74
C ALA A 61 21.99 -76.67 8.24
N TYR A 62 22.77 -77.35 9.07
CA TYR A 62 24.07 -76.84 9.53
C TYR A 62 25.07 -76.87 8.37
N LYS A 63 25.64 -75.71 8.02
CA LYS A 63 26.65 -75.59 6.96
C LYS A 63 28.05 -75.34 7.54
N SER A 64 28.14 -74.48 8.55
CA SER A 64 29.37 -74.17 9.29
C SER A 64 29.03 -73.49 10.62
N ASP A 65 30.05 -73.26 11.45
CA ASP A 65 29.93 -72.57 12.75
C ASP A 65 29.33 -71.16 12.63
N THR A 66 29.35 -70.57 11.42
CA THR A 66 28.83 -69.23 11.12
C THR A 66 27.60 -69.25 10.22
N ARG A 67 27.06 -70.44 9.87
CA ARG A 67 25.93 -70.53 8.94
C ARG A 67 25.06 -71.76 9.18
N ILE A 68 23.80 -71.47 9.53
CA ILE A 68 22.69 -72.42 9.59
C ILE A 68 21.59 -71.92 8.66
N ASP A 69 21.23 -72.72 7.66
CA ASP A 69 20.11 -72.41 6.76
C ASP A 69 18.82 -72.98 7.37
N VAL A 70 17.80 -72.14 7.59
CA VAL A 70 16.52 -72.49 8.23
C VAL A 70 15.37 -72.30 7.23
N GLU A 71 14.56 -73.34 7.04
CA GLU A 71 13.29 -73.32 6.29
C GLU A 71 12.12 -73.05 7.25
N SER A 72 11.14 -72.25 6.82
CA SER A 72 9.98 -71.84 7.62
C SER A 72 10.40 -71.20 8.95
N PHE A 73 11.28 -70.20 8.88
CA PHE A 73 11.84 -69.48 10.02
C PHE A 73 10.76 -68.73 10.80
N ARG A 74 10.77 -68.89 12.12
CA ARG A 74 9.93 -68.12 13.04
C ARG A 74 10.68 -67.83 14.34
N LEU A 75 10.86 -66.55 14.66
CA LEU A 75 11.52 -66.09 15.87
C LEU A 75 10.51 -65.33 16.74
N LEU A 76 10.33 -65.78 17.97
CA LEU A 76 9.57 -65.09 19.01
C LEU A 76 10.53 -64.26 19.87
N LEU A 77 10.21 -62.98 20.08
CA LEU A 77 10.98 -62.07 20.93
C LEU A 77 10.15 -61.75 22.18
N PHE A 78 10.77 -61.81 23.36
CA PHE A 78 10.10 -61.55 24.63
C PHE A 78 10.59 -60.24 25.27
N GLU A 79 9.76 -59.67 26.15
CA GLU A 79 10.16 -58.56 27.02
C GLU A 79 11.07 -59.05 28.16
N ASP A 80 11.85 -58.12 28.73
CA ASP A 80 12.75 -58.45 29.84
C ASP A 80 11.92 -58.77 31.11
N GLY A 81 12.27 -59.84 31.84
CA GLY A 81 11.58 -60.32 33.05
C GLY A 81 11.13 -61.80 32.99
N ALA A 82 11.00 -62.43 34.17
CA ALA A 82 10.85 -63.90 34.31
C ALA A 82 9.63 -64.53 33.59
N ASN A 83 8.63 -63.71 33.22
CA ASN A 83 7.45 -64.10 32.44
C ASN A 83 7.14 -63.06 31.34
N GLY A 84 8.18 -62.50 30.71
CA GLY A 84 8.06 -61.46 29.69
C GLY A 84 6.98 -61.77 28.65
N ALA A 85 6.12 -60.78 28.37
CA ALA A 85 5.11 -60.92 27.33
C ALA A 85 5.78 -61.07 25.95
N LEU A 86 5.06 -61.67 24.99
CA LEU A 86 5.52 -61.73 23.60
C LEU A 86 5.58 -60.30 23.04
N LYS A 87 6.79 -59.83 22.78
CA LYS A 87 7.06 -58.49 22.25
C LYS A 87 6.82 -58.43 20.74
N ALA A 88 7.39 -59.38 20.01
CA ALA A 88 7.26 -59.43 18.56
C ALA A 88 7.51 -60.84 18.01
N THR A 89 6.97 -61.12 16.84
CA THR A 89 7.24 -62.33 16.06
C THR A 89 7.84 -61.94 14.72
N ILE A 90 8.95 -62.56 14.34
CA ILE A 90 9.57 -62.42 13.02
C ILE A 90 9.41 -63.74 12.28
N THR A 91 8.80 -63.75 11.09
CA THR A 91 8.72 -64.94 10.24
C THR A 91 9.30 -64.70 8.86
N SER A 92 9.83 -65.77 8.26
CA SER A 92 10.33 -65.76 6.88
C SER A 92 10.28 -67.18 6.30
N PRO A 93 10.01 -67.34 4.99
CA PRO A 93 10.08 -68.67 4.35
C PRO A 93 11.46 -69.32 4.46
N SER A 94 12.53 -68.50 4.47
CA SER A 94 13.90 -68.99 4.59
C SER A 94 14.83 -67.95 5.22
N ALA A 95 15.73 -68.40 6.09
CA ALA A 95 16.70 -67.55 6.76
C ALA A 95 18.06 -68.23 6.87
N ARG A 96 19.12 -67.43 6.98
CA ARG A 96 20.49 -67.83 7.31
C ARG A 96 20.83 -67.25 8.68
N VAL A 97 21.14 -68.12 9.62
CA VAL A 97 21.49 -67.76 10.99
C VAL A 97 23.01 -67.91 11.17
N ASP A 98 23.66 -66.84 11.62
CA ASP A 98 25.03 -66.85 12.14
C ASP A 98 24.94 -66.87 13.68
N PRO A 99 25.10 -68.05 14.31
CA PRO A 99 24.92 -68.19 15.75
C PRO A 99 26.04 -67.51 16.55
N VAL A 100 27.24 -67.33 15.97
CA VAL A 100 28.38 -66.68 16.64
C VAL A 100 28.15 -65.18 16.74
N LYS A 101 27.68 -64.56 15.65
CA LYS A 101 27.37 -63.12 15.63
C LYS A 101 25.99 -62.77 16.16
N LYS A 102 25.15 -63.77 16.47
CA LYS A 102 23.72 -63.61 16.78
C LYS A 102 23.01 -62.77 15.72
N PHE A 103 23.26 -63.11 14.46
CA PHE A 103 22.82 -62.37 13.29
C PHE A 103 22.00 -63.27 12.37
N VAL A 104 20.90 -62.76 11.85
CA VAL A 104 20.03 -63.49 10.93
C VAL A 104 19.84 -62.68 9.66
N SER A 105 19.84 -63.35 8.51
CA SER A 105 19.57 -62.71 7.21
C SER A 105 18.67 -63.59 6.34
N GLY A 106 17.91 -62.98 5.45
CA GLY A 106 17.08 -63.70 4.49
C GLY A 106 17.00 -62.97 3.16
N ASP A 107 17.06 -63.71 2.06
CA ASP A 107 16.90 -63.15 0.71
C ASP A 107 15.42 -63.10 0.27
N SER A 108 14.53 -63.73 1.04
CA SER A 108 13.08 -63.85 0.80
C SER A 108 12.27 -62.82 1.61
N ASP A 109 10.94 -63.01 1.71
CA ASP A 109 10.05 -62.13 2.45
C ASP A 109 10.32 -62.20 3.98
N ILE A 110 10.18 -61.06 4.66
CA ILE A 110 10.13 -60.95 6.12
C ILE A 110 8.77 -60.40 6.55
N PHE A 111 8.27 -60.95 7.64
CA PHE A 111 7.07 -60.49 8.33
C PHE A 111 7.39 -60.29 9.80
N VAL A 112 7.46 -59.03 10.26
CA VAL A 112 7.54 -58.68 11.68
C VAL A 112 6.16 -58.31 12.16
N ARG A 113 5.72 -58.89 13.28
CA ARG A 113 4.43 -58.64 13.91
C ARG A 113 4.65 -58.32 15.38
N ALA A 114 4.36 -57.10 15.78
CA ALA A 114 4.27 -56.65 17.16
C ALA A 114 2.83 -56.16 17.42
N PRO A 115 2.40 -56.02 18.68
CA PRO A 115 1.10 -55.43 19.00
C PRO A 115 0.90 -54.05 18.36
N GLU A 116 1.93 -53.21 18.39
CA GLU A 116 1.86 -51.79 18.03
C GLU A 116 2.33 -51.50 16.59
N PHE A 117 2.98 -52.45 15.92
CA PHE A 117 3.40 -52.29 14.54
C PHE A 117 3.56 -53.61 13.79
N LYS A 118 3.61 -53.49 12.46
CA LYS A 118 3.88 -54.56 11.52
C LYS A 118 4.90 -54.10 10.49
N ILE A 119 5.87 -54.95 10.14
CA ILE A 119 6.82 -54.71 9.06
C ILE A 119 6.75 -55.86 8.06
N ASP A 120 6.62 -55.52 6.78
CA ASP A 120 6.72 -56.46 5.65
C ASP A 120 7.83 -55.99 4.69
N GLY A 121 8.53 -56.92 4.04
CA GLY A 121 9.46 -56.58 2.96
C GLY A 121 10.32 -57.76 2.53
N LYS A 122 11.39 -57.50 1.77
CA LYS A 122 12.30 -58.53 1.22
C LYS A 122 13.75 -58.14 1.45
N LYS A 123 14.64 -59.14 1.39
CA LYS A 123 16.09 -59.00 1.59
C LYS A 123 16.38 -58.29 2.90
N TRP A 124 16.51 -59.04 3.98
CA TRP A 124 16.45 -58.49 5.31
C TRP A 124 17.57 -59.02 6.20
N THR A 125 17.86 -58.27 7.25
CA THR A 125 18.76 -58.69 8.32
C THR A 125 18.20 -58.34 9.68
N TRP A 126 18.58 -59.13 10.68
CA TRP A 126 18.26 -58.90 12.08
C TRP A 126 19.52 -59.10 12.92
N ASP A 127 19.88 -58.08 13.69
CA ASP A 127 20.99 -58.07 14.64
C ASP A 127 20.41 -58.16 16.06
N SER A 128 20.62 -59.30 16.72
CA SER A 128 20.11 -59.56 18.06
C SER A 128 20.67 -58.59 19.10
N ALA A 129 21.96 -58.27 19.01
CA ALA A 129 22.64 -57.42 19.99
C ALA A 129 22.11 -55.98 19.93
N LYS A 130 21.74 -55.51 18.75
CA LYS A 130 21.21 -54.15 18.54
C LYS A 130 19.68 -54.07 18.55
N LYS A 131 18.97 -55.19 18.62
CA LYS A 131 17.50 -55.27 18.45
C LYS A 131 17.05 -54.51 17.18
N PHE A 132 17.79 -54.69 16.10
CA PHE A 132 17.73 -53.88 14.88
C PHE A 132 17.32 -54.74 13.69
N VAL A 133 16.33 -54.26 12.92
CA VAL A 133 15.85 -54.92 11.69
C VAL A 133 16.17 -54.01 10.50
N GLU A 134 16.78 -54.55 9.44
CA GLU A 134 16.93 -53.86 8.16
C GLU A 134 16.23 -54.61 7.05
N VAL A 135 15.58 -53.87 6.16
CA VAL A 135 14.91 -54.36 4.96
C VAL A 135 15.47 -53.60 3.76
N PHE A 136 15.99 -54.33 2.78
CA PHE A 136 16.70 -53.78 1.63
C PHE A 136 15.86 -53.70 0.35
N ASP A 137 14.64 -54.25 0.36
CA ASP A 137 13.78 -54.26 -0.83
C ASP A 137 12.29 -54.25 -0.47
N GLY A 138 11.63 -53.11 -0.68
CA GLY A 138 10.18 -52.96 -0.61
C GLY A 138 9.61 -53.06 0.81
N ILE A 139 10.00 -52.15 1.70
CA ILE A 139 9.51 -52.11 3.08
C ILE A 139 8.11 -51.50 3.16
N THR A 140 7.25 -52.11 3.97
CA THR A 140 5.98 -51.56 4.44
C THR A 140 5.95 -51.63 5.97
N VAL A 141 5.68 -50.50 6.62
CA VAL A 141 5.52 -50.36 8.07
C VAL A 141 4.09 -49.90 8.35
N ASP A 142 3.32 -50.73 9.04
CA ASP A 142 1.98 -50.42 9.51
C ASP A 142 2.05 -50.18 11.03
N ILE A 143 1.59 -49.02 11.49
CA ILE A 143 1.56 -48.62 12.91
C ILE A 143 0.11 -48.63 13.40
N PHE A 144 -0.13 -49.24 14.55
CA PHE A 144 -1.46 -49.48 15.12
C PHE A 144 -1.66 -48.74 16.46
N PRO A 145 -2.92 -48.49 16.88
CA PRO A 145 -3.20 -47.88 18.17
C PRO A 145 -2.80 -48.79 19.34
N ALA A 146 -2.58 -48.19 20.53
CA ALA A 146 -2.39 -48.93 21.77
C ALA A 146 -3.57 -49.89 22.03
N GLY A 147 -3.27 -51.19 22.11
CA GLY A 147 -4.26 -52.28 22.25
C GLY A 147 -4.29 -53.27 21.08
N GLY A 148 -3.41 -53.13 20.09
CA GLY A 148 -3.17 -54.14 19.08
C GLY A 148 -3.94 -53.95 17.77
N GLU A 149 -3.63 -54.81 16.79
CA GLU A 149 -4.36 -54.98 15.54
C GLU A 149 -5.84 -55.37 15.82
N LYS A 150 -6.74 -54.38 15.88
CA LYS A 150 -8.20 -54.60 15.78
C LYS A 150 -8.59 -54.56 14.31
N LYS A 151 -9.63 -55.29 13.88
CA LYS A 151 -10.17 -55.33 12.49
C LYS A 151 -10.41 -53.91 11.91
N GLY A 152 -9.36 -53.27 11.39
CA GLY A 152 -9.33 -51.88 10.97
C GLY A 152 -8.02 -51.53 10.25
N ALA A 153 -7.97 -50.38 9.59
CA ALA A 153 -6.76 -49.88 8.93
C ALA A 153 -5.71 -49.42 9.95
N PRO A 154 -4.40 -49.46 9.63
CA PRO A 154 -3.36 -48.88 10.47
C PRO A 154 -3.56 -47.37 10.65
N ASP A 155 -3.14 -46.83 11.80
CA ASP A 155 -3.18 -45.39 12.07
C ASP A 155 -2.22 -44.64 11.14
N THR A 156 -1.05 -45.21 10.88
CA THR A 156 -0.08 -44.73 9.89
C THR A 156 0.52 -45.90 9.12
N ARG A 157 0.58 -45.77 7.80
CA ARG A 157 1.30 -46.68 6.91
C ARG A 157 2.48 -45.94 6.26
N ILE A 158 3.67 -46.53 6.32
CA ILE A 158 4.89 -46.01 5.70
C ILE A 158 5.40 -47.06 4.70
N THR A 159 5.71 -46.66 3.48
CA THR A 159 6.26 -47.54 2.44
C THR A 159 7.52 -46.93 1.85
N GLY A 160 8.46 -47.76 1.40
CA GLY A 160 9.68 -47.29 0.72
C GLY A 160 10.50 -48.44 0.16
N ARG A 161 11.65 -48.13 -0.44
CA ARG A 161 12.53 -49.17 -0.99
C ARG A 161 13.42 -49.81 0.08
N TYR A 162 13.95 -49.01 0.99
CA TYR A 162 14.81 -49.44 2.07
C TYR A 162 14.23 -48.96 3.39
N GLY A 163 14.39 -49.73 4.46
CA GLY A 163 14.13 -49.19 5.77
C GLY A 163 14.72 -50.02 6.89
N SER A 164 14.79 -49.40 8.05
CA SER A 164 15.27 -50.01 9.27
C SER A 164 14.38 -49.65 10.43
N MET A 165 14.33 -50.55 11.41
CA MET A 165 13.68 -50.32 12.69
C MET A 165 14.69 -50.51 13.81
N LEU A 166 14.77 -49.52 14.69
CA LEU A 166 15.51 -49.59 15.94
C LEU A 166 14.52 -49.44 17.11
N GLY A 167 14.50 -50.43 18.00
CA GLY A 167 13.74 -50.33 19.24
C GLY A 167 14.60 -49.71 20.34
N GLU A 168 14.30 -48.47 20.74
CA GLU A 168 15.03 -47.73 21.79
C GLU A 168 14.10 -47.35 22.94
N GLY A 169 14.44 -47.77 24.17
CA GLY A 169 13.69 -47.38 25.38
C GLY A 169 12.18 -47.61 25.22
N ASP A 170 11.41 -46.52 25.29
CA ASP A 170 9.94 -46.51 25.21
C ASP A 170 9.39 -46.22 23.80
N SER A 171 10.22 -46.26 22.75
CA SER A 171 9.83 -45.94 21.37
C SER A 171 10.45 -46.88 20.33
N ASN A 172 9.80 -46.95 19.18
CA ASN A 172 10.31 -47.59 17.98
C ASN A 172 10.61 -46.49 16.95
N VAL A 173 11.85 -46.47 16.44
CA VAL A 173 12.29 -45.53 15.41
C VAL A 173 12.35 -46.25 14.09
N PHE A 174 11.66 -45.71 13.09
CA PHE A 174 11.60 -46.25 11.73
C PHE A 174 12.28 -45.27 10.78
N ASP A 175 13.35 -45.70 10.12
CA ASP A 175 14.00 -44.95 9.05
C ASP A 175 13.67 -45.61 7.72
N VAL A 176 13.05 -44.88 6.80
CA VAL A 176 12.63 -45.38 5.48
C VAL A 176 13.20 -44.47 4.40
N ARG A 177 13.71 -45.05 3.30
CA ARG A 177 14.42 -44.33 2.24
C ARG A 177 14.02 -44.78 0.83
N LYS A 178 14.14 -43.83 -0.09
CA LYS A 178 13.83 -43.86 -1.53
C LYS A 178 12.36 -44.18 -1.82
N ASN A 179 11.69 -43.25 -2.52
CA ASN A 179 10.27 -43.33 -2.87
C ASN A 179 9.38 -43.55 -1.65
N VAL A 180 9.64 -42.80 -0.59
CA VAL A 180 8.92 -42.98 0.67
C VAL A 180 7.52 -42.41 0.55
N LYS A 181 6.52 -43.16 1.00
CA LYS A 181 5.15 -42.68 1.14
C LYS A 181 4.63 -42.95 2.54
N LEU A 182 4.10 -41.93 3.18
CA LEU A 182 3.39 -42.01 4.44
C LEU A 182 1.92 -41.66 4.21
N GLU A 183 1.02 -42.50 4.69
CA GLU A 183 -0.43 -42.28 4.63
C GLU A 183 -1.04 -42.52 6.01
N ASN A 184 -1.80 -41.54 6.50
CA ASN A 184 -2.62 -41.66 7.70
C ASN A 184 -3.95 -40.92 7.50
N SER A 185 -4.79 -40.89 8.54
CA SER A 185 -6.11 -40.23 8.49
C SER A 185 -6.05 -38.71 8.26
N GLN A 186 -4.89 -38.08 8.46
CA GLN A 186 -4.72 -36.62 8.39
C GLN A 186 -3.96 -36.17 7.14
N MET A 187 -2.98 -36.94 6.67
CA MET A 187 -2.07 -36.57 5.59
C MET A 187 -1.67 -37.73 4.69
N LYS A 188 -1.33 -37.38 3.43
CA LYS A 188 -0.52 -38.19 2.53
C LYS A 188 0.78 -37.46 2.24
N LEU A 189 1.92 -38.08 2.46
CA LEU A 189 3.25 -37.48 2.31
C LEU A 189 4.12 -38.38 1.44
N GLU A 190 4.76 -37.81 0.43
CA GLU A 190 5.80 -38.45 -0.38
C GLU A 190 7.13 -37.71 -0.19
N CYS A 191 8.23 -38.43 -0.05
CA CYS A 191 9.59 -37.87 0.13
C CYS A 191 10.70 -38.87 -0.24
N ASP A 192 11.97 -38.42 -0.18
CA ASP A 192 13.12 -39.27 -0.45
C ASP A 192 13.60 -40.06 0.78
N ALA A 193 13.48 -39.47 1.98
CA ALA A 193 13.81 -40.11 3.25
C ALA A 193 12.86 -39.66 4.35
N LEU A 194 12.53 -40.58 5.27
CA LEU A 194 11.64 -40.32 6.38
C LEU A 194 12.13 -41.07 7.62
N ARG A 195 12.18 -40.36 8.75
CA ARG A 195 12.35 -40.92 10.09
C ARG A 195 11.06 -40.70 10.87
N ALA A 196 10.48 -41.77 11.40
CA ALA A 196 9.29 -41.73 12.23
C ALA A 196 9.58 -42.31 13.62
N VAL A 197 9.16 -41.61 14.66
CA VAL A 197 9.25 -42.08 16.05
C VAL A 197 7.86 -42.48 16.53
N ALA A 198 7.68 -43.75 16.90
CA ALA A 198 6.43 -44.32 17.40
C ALA A 198 6.59 -44.76 18.86
N PRO A 199 5.97 -44.08 19.83
CA PRO A 199 6.02 -44.47 21.24
C PRO A 199 5.23 -45.75 21.50
N LYS A 200 5.72 -46.63 22.38
CA LYS A 200 5.12 -47.94 22.66
C LYS A 200 3.78 -47.87 23.42
N GLU A 201 3.59 -46.87 24.27
CA GLU A 201 2.39 -46.76 25.14
C GLU A 201 1.38 -45.68 24.71
N ARG A 202 1.49 -45.13 23.50
CA ARG A 202 0.69 -43.94 23.13
C ARG A 202 -0.79 -44.25 22.92
N ARG A 203 -1.67 -43.50 23.59
CA ARG A 203 -3.13 -43.52 23.37
C ARG A 203 -3.57 -42.40 22.43
N GLY A 204 -3.91 -42.75 21.19
CA GLY A 204 -4.55 -41.87 20.20
C GLY A 204 -3.60 -41.03 19.32
N GLY A 205 -4.11 -40.59 18.16
CA GLY A 205 -3.38 -39.81 17.15
C GLY A 205 -2.90 -40.66 15.97
N SER A 206 -1.88 -40.19 15.24
CA SER A 206 -1.29 -40.90 14.09
C SER A 206 -0.42 -42.12 14.45
N GLY A 207 -0.33 -42.49 15.72
CA GLY A 207 0.62 -43.52 16.20
C GLY A 207 2.09 -43.07 16.24
N VAL A 208 2.43 -41.87 15.73
CA VAL A 208 3.80 -41.33 15.69
C VAL A 208 3.91 -39.98 16.42
N SER A 209 4.99 -39.76 17.17
CA SER A 209 5.28 -38.52 17.93
C SER A 209 6.14 -37.52 17.17
N GLU A 210 6.95 -38.01 16.24
CA GLU A 210 7.83 -37.18 15.42
C GLU A 210 7.93 -37.81 14.03
N ILE A 211 7.89 -36.95 13.02
CA ILE A 211 8.14 -37.31 11.62
C ILE A 211 9.14 -36.29 11.09
N ASP A 212 10.34 -36.75 10.73
CA ASP A 212 11.33 -35.96 10.00
C ASP A 212 11.40 -36.47 8.56
N ALA A 213 10.91 -35.68 7.61
CA ALA A 213 10.93 -36.00 6.18
C ALA A 213 11.92 -35.10 5.46
N GLU A 214 12.64 -35.67 4.49
CA GLU A 214 13.66 -34.97 3.71
C GLU A 214 13.58 -35.36 2.22
N GLY A 215 13.83 -34.37 1.36
CA GLY A 215 13.92 -34.52 -0.09
C GLY A 215 12.57 -34.61 -0.79
N ASN A 216 12.37 -33.77 -1.80
CA ASN A 216 11.24 -33.77 -2.73
C ASN A 216 9.86 -33.95 -2.06
N ILE A 217 9.62 -33.25 -0.95
CA ILE A 217 8.42 -33.46 -0.14
C ILE A 217 7.20 -32.98 -0.93
N LYS A 218 6.20 -33.86 -1.05
CA LYS A 218 4.85 -33.54 -1.52
C LYS A 218 3.86 -34.07 -0.50
N MET A 219 3.12 -33.17 0.13
CA MET A 219 2.21 -33.51 1.21
C MET A 219 0.83 -32.92 0.94
N LEU A 220 -0.19 -33.79 0.95
CA LEU A 220 -1.58 -33.38 0.96
C LEU A 220 -2.08 -33.44 2.40
N TYR A 221 -2.50 -32.29 2.92
CA TYR A 221 -2.91 -32.15 4.33
C TYR A 221 -4.12 -31.23 4.46
N GLU A 222 -5.27 -31.77 4.88
CA GLU A 222 -6.52 -31.00 5.05
C GLU A 222 -6.84 -30.07 3.86
N ASN A 223 -6.77 -30.61 2.64
CA ASN A 223 -6.95 -29.87 1.38
C ASN A 223 -5.89 -28.78 1.11
N LYS A 224 -4.70 -28.90 1.69
CA LYS A 224 -3.52 -28.09 1.35
C LYS A 224 -2.49 -28.96 0.65
N ASP A 225 -2.02 -28.48 -0.50
CA ASP A 225 -0.88 -29.06 -1.23
C ASP A 225 0.39 -28.37 -0.73
N ILE A 226 1.28 -29.13 -0.10
CA ILE A 226 2.49 -28.66 0.55
C ILE A 226 3.70 -29.27 -0.17
N ARG A 227 4.63 -28.40 -0.58
CA ARG A 227 5.92 -28.79 -1.15
C ARG A 227 7.05 -28.22 -0.30
N ALA A 228 8.10 -28.99 -0.05
CA ALA A 228 9.26 -28.54 0.73
C ALA A 228 10.50 -29.42 0.46
N GLY A 229 11.67 -28.95 0.89
CA GLY A 229 12.89 -29.76 0.94
C GLY A 229 13.03 -30.56 2.23
N GLY A 230 12.48 -30.05 3.33
CA GLY A 230 12.47 -30.68 4.65
C GLY A 230 11.17 -30.40 5.40
N ALA A 231 10.73 -31.35 6.22
CA ALA A 231 9.57 -31.18 7.09
C ALA A 231 9.79 -31.94 8.40
N LYS A 232 9.70 -31.22 9.51
CA LYS A 232 9.64 -31.78 10.86
C LYS A 232 8.24 -31.60 11.41
N ILE A 233 7.53 -32.69 11.66
CA ILE A 233 6.14 -32.70 12.10
C ILE A 233 6.09 -33.32 13.50
N LEU A 234 5.45 -32.61 14.44
CA LEU A 234 5.25 -33.04 15.82
C LEU A 234 3.74 -33.19 16.07
N PRO A 235 3.14 -34.36 15.76
CA PRO A 235 1.70 -34.55 15.90
C PRO A 235 1.17 -34.35 17.32
N SER A 236 1.96 -34.66 18.36
CA SER A 236 1.59 -34.41 19.76
C SER A 236 1.46 -32.94 20.10
N GLU A 237 2.31 -32.10 19.53
CA GLU A 237 2.31 -30.65 19.75
C GLU A 237 1.42 -29.91 18.74
N SER A 238 0.88 -30.64 17.75
CA SER A 238 0.16 -30.09 16.60
C SER A 238 0.96 -29.00 15.88
N ALA A 239 2.28 -29.21 15.80
CA ALA A 239 3.25 -28.29 15.24
C ALA A 239 3.98 -28.91 14.04
N ALA A 240 4.40 -28.07 13.09
CA ALA A 240 5.26 -28.47 11.99
C ALA A 240 6.21 -27.34 11.58
N LEU A 241 7.43 -27.70 11.22
CA LEU A 241 8.43 -26.82 10.64
C LEU A 241 8.79 -27.33 9.25
N LEU A 242 8.55 -26.50 8.23
CA LEU A 242 8.87 -26.77 6.84
C LEU A 242 10.09 -25.93 6.43
N SER A 243 11.01 -26.53 5.68
CA SER A 243 12.26 -25.90 5.24
C SER A 243 12.62 -26.31 3.81
N GLY A 244 13.65 -25.65 3.25
CA GLY A 244 14.11 -25.93 1.88
C GLY A 244 13.13 -25.42 0.83
N SER A 245 12.81 -24.13 0.91
CA SER A 245 11.85 -23.44 0.03
C SER A 245 10.42 -24.01 0.10
N PRO A 246 9.82 -24.07 1.31
CA PRO A 246 8.46 -24.54 1.47
C PRO A 246 7.44 -23.67 0.72
N HIS A 247 6.42 -24.33 0.17
CA HIS A 247 5.30 -23.73 -0.54
C HIS A 247 4.01 -24.48 -0.18
N ILE A 248 3.04 -23.75 0.34
CA ILE A 248 1.73 -24.27 0.74
C ILE A 248 0.68 -23.62 -0.15
N LYS A 249 -0.16 -24.43 -0.78
CA LYS A 249 -1.31 -24.01 -1.55
C LYS A 249 -2.58 -24.55 -0.93
N ASP A 250 -3.47 -23.66 -0.53
CA ASP A 250 -4.81 -24.03 -0.11
C ASP A 250 -5.68 -24.34 -1.34
N ILE A 251 -6.15 -25.57 -1.47
CA ILE A 251 -6.88 -26.01 -2.67
C ILE A 251 -8.21 -25.27 -2.84
N PRO A 252 -9.05 -25.09 -1.79
CA PRO A 252 -10.34 -24.40 -1.93
C PRO A 252 -10.22 -22.92 -2.31
N SER A 253 -9.31 -22.17 -1.65
CA SER A 253 -9.16 -20.72 -1.89
C SER A 253 -8.16 -20.37 -2.98
N ARG A 254 -7.34 -21.34 -3.40
CA ARG A 254 -6.13 -21.14 -4.24
C ARG A 254 -5.09 -20.21 -3.62
N ALA A 255 -5.23 -19.83 -2.35
CA ALA A 255 -4.24 -19.00 -1.67
C ALA A 255 -2.93 -19.75 -1.50
N GLU A 256 -1.81 -19.06 -1.68
CA GLU A 256 -0.47 -19.64 -1.61
C GLU A 256 0.37 -18.89 -0.60
N ILE A 257 1.20 -19.62 0.15
CA ILE A 257 2.23 -19.05 1.03
C ILE A 257 3.54 -19.81 0.86
N SER A 258 4.63 -19.05 0.78
CA SER A 258 5.98 -19.58 0.57
C SER A 258 7.02 -18.76 1.33
N GLY A 259 8.20 -19.33 1.53
CA GLY A 259 9.33 -18.67 2.20
C GLY A 259 10.57 -19.55 2.20
N ASP A 260 11.54 -19.22 3.05
CA ASP A 260 12.71 -20.07 3.35
C ASP A 260 12.35 -21.13 4.40
N THR A 261 11.56 -20.71 5.39
CA THR A 261 10.94 -21.58 6.40
C THR A 261 9.48 -21.22 6.62
N ILE A 262 8.66 -22.23 6.94
CA ILE A 262 7.27 -22.05 7.38
C ILE A 262 7.05 -22.84 8.66
N GLU A 263 6.63 -22.17 9.72
CA GLU A 263 6.22 -22.76 10.98
C GLU A 263 4.68 -22.78 11.06
N ILE A 264 4.13 -23.91 11.45
CA ILE A 264 2.70 -24.13 11.62
C ILE A 264 2.48 -24.58 13.06
N ASP A 265 1.70 -23.83 13.82
CA ASP A 265 1.27 -24.19 15.17
C ASP A 265 -0.26 -24.18 15.21
N ARG A 266 -0.85 -25.36 15.19
CA ARG A 266 -2.31 -25.53 15.18
C ARG A 266 -2.93 -25.30 16.54
N GLY A 267 -2.21 -25.64 17.62
CA GLY A 267 -2.66 -25.39 18.98
C GLY A 267 -2.95 -23.90 19.18
N LYS A 268 -2.12 -23.05 18.57
CA LYS A 268 -2.30 -21.58 18.53
C LYS A 268 -3.03 -21.06 17.28
N LYS A 269 -3.48 -21.92 16.37
CA LYS A 269 -4.06 -21.54 15.06
C LYS A 269 -3.23 -20.47 14.33
N SER A 270 -1.92 -20.69 14.26
CA SER A 270 -0.97 -19.73 13.72
C SER A 270 -0.05 -20.35 12.68
N LEU A 271 0.38 -19.52 11.73
CA LEU A 271 1.32 -19.87 10.67
C LEU A 271 2.29 -18.72 10.48
N ALA A 272 3.59 -19.00 10.39
CA ALA A 272 4.61 -17.98 10.16
C ALA A 272 5.56 -18.40 9.03
N ALA A 273 5.68 -17.58 7.98
CA ALA A 273 6.64 -17.74 6.91
C ALA A 273 7.76 -16.70 7.05
N LYS A 274 9.03 -17.13 6.93
CA LYS A 274 10.20 -16.25 7.02
C LYS A 274 11.01 -16.26 5.74
N SER A 275 11.56 -15.10 5.40
CA SER A 275 12.56 -14.95 4.34
C SER A 275 13.92 -15.46 4.82
N GLY A 276 14.73 -15.94 3.89
CA GLY A 276 16.08 -16.41 4.15
C GLY A 276 16.89 -16.52 2.87
N LYS A 277 17.83 -17.46 2.83
CA LYS A 277 18.74 -17.63 1.68
C LYS A 277 18.03 -18.28 0.50
N SER A 278 17.05 -19.15 0.74
CA SER A 278 16.41 -19.98 -0.30
C SER A 278 15.19 -19.31 -0.93
N GLY A 279 14.65 -18.26 -0.30
CA GLY A 279 13.48 -17.56 -0.81
C GLY A 279 12.99 -16.41 0.08
N ARG A 280 12.22 -15.51 -0.52
CA ARG A 280 11.50 -14.44 0.19
C ARG A 280 10.14 -14.96 0.64
N ALA A 281 9.70 -14.60 1.84
CA ALA A 281 8.35 -14.89 2.30
C ALA A 281 7.34 -14.18 1.39
N ARG A 282 6.43 -14.95 0.81
CA ARG A 282 5.46 -14.46 -0.17
C ARG A 282 4.11 -15.13 0.05
N ALA A 283 3.06 -14.32 0.09
CA ALA A 283 1.67 -14.73 0.06
C ALA A 283 1.06 -14.33 -1.30
N VAL A 284 0.21 -15.19 -1.85
CA VAL A 284 -0.61 -14.89 -3.04
C VAL A 284 -2.05 -15.16 -2.67
N ILE A 285 -2.89 -14.17 -2.90
CA ILE A 285 -4.33 -14.24 -2.68
C ILE A 285 -5.06 -13.80 -3.95
N PHE A 286 -6.29 -14.28 -4.09
CA PHE A 286 -7.15 -13.95 -5.20
C PHE A 286 -8.38 -13.25 -4.66
N ASN A 287 -8.61 -12.02 -5.12
CA ASN A 287 -9.77 -11.24 -4.76
C ASN A 287 -10.75 -11.24 -5.94
N THR A 288 -12.04 -11.44 -5.68
CA THR A 288 -13.06 -11.32 -6.73
C THR A 288 -13.85 -10.06 -6.45
N ASP A 289 -13.86 -9.14 -7.41
CA ASP A 289 -14.63 -7.91 -7.29
C ASP A 289 -16.15 -8.16 -7.45
N SER A 290 -16.94 -7.11 -7.27
CA SER A 290 -18.40 -7.16 -7.43
C SER A 290 -18.87 -7.54 -8.83
N ASP A 291 -18.01 -7.35 -9.84
CA ASP A 291 -18.30 -7.65 -11.24
C ASP A 291 -17.87 -9.08 -11.62
N GLY A 292 -17.40 -9.86 -10.64
CA GLY A 292 -16.95 -11.23 -10.83
C GLY A 292 -15.55 -11.34 -11.44
N LYS A 293 -14.83 -10.24 -11.62
CA LYS A 293 -13.46 -10.24 -12.12
C LYS A 293 -12.51 -10.59 -10.99
N GLU A 294 -11.68 -11.59 -11.25
CA GLU A 294 -10.67 -12.04 -10.30
C GLU A 294 -9.38 -11.24 -10.49
N GLU A 295 -8.86 -10.70 -9.39
CA GLU A 295 -7.58 -10.00 -9.31
C GLU A 295 -6.60 -10.82 -8.47
N ARG A 296 -5.38 -11.00 -8.97
CA ARG A 296 -4.30 -11.67 -8.25
C ARG A 296 -3.49 -10.64 -7.48
N ILE A 297 -3.36 -10.83 -6.17
CA ILE A 297 -2.56 -9.97 -5.29
C ILE A 297 -1.41 -10.79 -4.71
N ALA A 298 -0.18 -10.35 -4.97
CA ALA A 298 1.01 -10.95 -4.40
C ALA A 298 1.66 -10.01 -3.38
N ILE A 299 1.88 -10.51 -2.16
CA ILE A 299 2.49 -9.76 -1.06
C ILE A 299 3.80 -10.45 -0.69
N SER A 300 4.89 -9.71 -0.64
CA SER A 300 6.20 -10.21 -0.20
C SER A 300 6.73 -9.39 0.97
N ALA A 301 7.33 -10.05 1.95
CA ALA A 301 7.85 -9.43 3.18
C ALA A 301 9.04 -10.23 3.73
N ASP A 302 9.73 -9.70 4.73
CA ASP A 302 10.79 -10.43 5.43
C ASP A 302 10.19 -11.51 6.35
N SER A 303 9.04 -11.22 6.98
CA SER A 303 8.23 -12.17 7.75
C SER A 303 6.75 -11.98 7.48
N ILE A 304 6.02 -13.09 7.38
CA ILE A 304 4.55 -13.13 7.27
C ILE A 304 4.03 -13.99 8.43
N LYS A 305 3.13 -13.45 9.25
CA LYS A 305 2.50 -14.16 10.35
C LYS A 305 0.99 -14.11 10.22
N MET A 306 0.36 -15.26 10.32
CA MET A 306 -1.09 -15.42 10.33
C MET A 306 -1.50 -16.01 11.68
N ARG A 307 -2.55 -15.47 12.28
CA ARG A 307 -3.15 -16.05 13.49
C ARG A 307 -4.66 -15.87 13.51
N THR A 308 -5.35 -16.82 14.10
CA THR A 308 -6.80 -16.77 14.32
C THR A 308 -7.10 -16.68 15.82
N GLU A 309 -7.81 -15.63 16.22
CA GLU A 309 -8.25 -15.41 17.60
C GLU A 309 -9.78 -15.18 17.62
N GLY A 310 -10.52 -16.12 18.21
CA GLY A 310 -12.00 -16.10 18.16
C GLY A 310 -12.50 -16.19 16.71
N GLU A 311 -13.31 -15.20 16.30
CA GLU A 311 -13.87 -15.07 14.95
C GLU A 311 -13.05 -14.14 14.03
N LYS A 312 -11.87 -13.69 14.51
CA LYS A 312 -11.00 -12.76 13.78
C LYS A 312 -9.73 -13.44 13.30
N ASN A 313 -9.30 -13.11 12.10
CA ASN A 313 -7.99 -13.48 11.59
C ASN A 313 -7.11 -12.23 11.46
N PHE A 314 -5.85 -12.38 11.82
CA PHE A 314 -4.82 -11.34 11.74
C PHE A 314 -3.72 -11.81 10.80
N PHE A 315 -3.32 -10.91 9.89
CA PHE A 315 -2.27 -11.12 8.92
C PHE A 315 -1.25 -10.00 9.09
N ASP A 316 -0.07 -10.32 9.59
CA ASP A 316 1.01 -9.36 9.82
C ASP A 316 2.17 -9.63 8.85
N PHE A 317 2.52 -8.62 8.08
CA PHE A 317 3.64 -8.61 7.16
C PHE A 317 4.66 -7.59 7.68
N SER A 318 5.92 -8.01 7.83
CA SER A 318 6.96 -7.16 8.41
C SER A 318 8.24 -7.24 7.60
N GLY A 319 8.88 -6.08 7.42
CA GLY A 319 10.15 -5.89 6.72
C GLY A 319 9.99 -5.86 5.21
N ASN A 320 10.34 -4.72 4.60
CA ASN A 320 10.39 -4.52 3.15
C ASN A 320 9.12 -5.02 2.41
N VAL A 321 7.94 -4.72 2.95
CA VAL A 321 6.67 -5.21 2.42
C VAL A 321 6.43 -4.62 1.03
N LYS A 322 6.14 -5.48 0.06
CA LYS A 322 5.77 -5.10 -1.32
C LYS A 322 4.53 -5.85 -1.74
N VAL A 323 3.56 -5.11 -2.25
CA VAL A 323 2.30 -5.60 -2.80
C VAL A 323 2.30 -5.34 -4.30
N ASP A 324 2.05 -6.39 -5.07
CA ASP A 324 1.97 -6.36 -6.53
C ASP A 324 0.61 -6.96 -6.94
N ALA A 325 -0.25 -6.11 -7.47
CA ALA A 325 -1.57 -6.45 -7.99
C ALA A 325 -1.70 -5.91 -9.43
N ASP A 326 -2.69 -6.40 -10.17
CA ASP A 326 -2.88 -5.99 -11.56
C ASP A 326 -3.28 -4.51 -11.67
N SER A 327 -4.05 -3.99 -10.69
CA SER A 327 -4.53 -2.60 -10.69
C SER A 327 -3.66 -1.60 -9.90
N PHE A 328 -2.77 -2.08 -9.02
CA PHE A 328 -1.93 -1.20 -8.21
C PHE A 328 -0.66 -1.88 -7.68
N ARG A 329 0.30 -1.07 -7.26
CA ARG A 329 1.47 -1.49 -6.48
C ARG A 329 1.53 -0.73 -5.18
N ALA A 330 1.98 -1.38 -4.11
CA ALA A 330 2.22 -0.72 -2.84
C ALA A 330 3.50 -1.22 -2.16
N SER A 331 4.10 -0.40 -1.30
CA SER A 331 5.23 -0.78 -0.46
C SER A 331 5.18 -0.09 0.89
N CYS A 332 5.65 -0.75 1.94
CA CYS A 332 5.77 -0.21 3.30
C CYS A 332 6.75 -1.06 4.13
N ASP A 333 7.06 -0.63 5.35
CA ASP A 333 7.92 -1.40 6.26
C ASP A 333 7.12 -2.47 7.02
N SER A 334 5.84 -2.21 7.28
CA SER A 334 4.91 -3.13 7.93
C SER A 334 3.50 -2.98 7.36
N LEU A 335 2.78 -4.10 7.27
CA LEU A 335 1.39 -4.15 6.85
C LEU A 335 0.66 -5.14 7.76
N SER A 336 -0.47 -4.73 8.35
CA SER A 336 -1.35 -5.61 9.10
C SER A 336 -2.74 -5.59 8.46
N ALA A 337 -3.39 -6.75 8.39
CA ALA A 337 -4.77 -6.86 7.95
C ALA A 337 -5.57 -7.69 8.94
N GLN A 338 -6.78 -7.23 9.22
CA GLN A 338 -7.74 -7.92 10.08
C GLN A 338 -8.97 -8.30 9.28
N SER A 339 -9.33 -9.59 9.30
CA SER A 339 -10.62 -10.05 8.80
C SER A 339 -11.50 -10.57 9.93
N ALA A 340 -12.81 -10.43 9.75
CA ALA A 340 -13.82 -10.99 10.65
C ALA A 340 -14.82 -11.80 9.84
N SER A 341 -15.21 -12.95 10.38
CA SER A 341 -16.33 -13.71 9.83
C SER A 341 -17.63 -13.22 10.47
N LYS A 342 -18.63 -12.83 9.66
CA LYS A 342 -20.01 -12.75 10.15
C LYS A 342 -20.57 -14.16 10.21
N GLU A 343 -21.46 -14.47 11.17
CA GLU A 343 -22.06 -15.80 11.37
C GLU A 343 -22.39 -16.50 10.03
N GLY A 344 -21.66 -17.58 9.73
CA GLY A 344 -21.85 -18.40 8.52
C GLY A 344 -21.35 -17.82 7.18
N GLY A 345 -20.77 -16.61 7.16
CA GLY A 345 -20.26 -15.94 5.97
C GLY A 345 -18.77 -16.16 5.68
N LYS A 346 -18.33 -15.82 4.46
CA LYS A 346 -16.89 -15.75 4.12
C LYS A 346 -16.21 -14.65 4.95
N PRO A 347 -14.97 -14.84 5.42
CA PRO A 347 -14.24 -13.81 6.16
C PRO A 347 -14.08 -12.55 5.29
N GLU A 348 -14.50 -11.40 5.79
CA GLU A 348 -14.35 -10.11 5.11
C GLU A 348 -13.24 -9.30 5.76
N VAL A 349 -12.40 -8.64 4.95
CA VAL A 349 -11.35 -7.75 5.47
C VAL A 349 -12.01 -6.50 6.04
N SER A 350 -11.81 -6.29 7.34
CA SER A 350 -12.42 -5.20 8.10
C SER A 350 -11.53 -3.96 8.19
N ARG A 351 -10.21 -4.15 8.20
CA ARG A 351 -9.21 -3.11 8.44
C ARG A 351 -7.85 -3.54 7.89
N ILE A 352 -7.14 -2.61 7.25
CA ILE A 352 -5.76 -2.78 6.81
C ILE A 352 -4.95 -1.58 7.29
N GLU A 353 -3.80 -1.81 7.88
CA GLU A 353 -2.91 -0.78 8.41
C GLU A 353 -1.51 -0.96 7.80
N GLY A 354 -0.99 0.09 7.17
CA GLY A 354 0.38 0.15 6.67
C GLY A 354 1.20 1.15 7.49
N GLY A 355 2.43 0.79 7.82
CA GLY A 355 3.33 1.64 8.61
C GLY A 355 4.75 1.64 8.05
N GLY A 356 5.36 2.82 8.07
CA GLY A 356 6.72 3.09 7.61
C GLY A 356 6.82 3.13 6.08
N ASN A 357 7.32 4.25 5.53
CA ASN A 357 7.64 4.41 4.12
C ASN A 357 6.52 3.97 3.16
N VAL A 358 5.26 4.23 3.51
CA VAL A 358 4.11 3.81 2.71
C VAL A 358 4.15 4.51 1.36
N ARG A 359 4.09 3.72 0.29
CA ARG A 359 3.95 4.20 -1.09
C ARG A 359 2.89 3.38 -1.80
N LEU A 360 1.99 4.04 -2.51
CA LEU A 360 0.99 3.44 -3.38
C LEU A 360 1.10 4.04 -4.77
N SER A 361 0.92 3.22 -5.79
CA SER A 361 1.00 3.64 -7.19
C SER A 361 -0.05 2.90 -8.01
N ASN A 362 -0.82 3.62 -8.81
CA ASN A 362 -1.78 3.09 -9.77
C ASN A 362 -1.84 3.99 -11.01
N GLU A 363 -2.73 3.68 -11.96
CA GLU A 363 -2.95 4.49 -13.16
C GLU A 363 -3.37 5.94 -12.87
N ASN A 364 -3.93 6.20 -11.68
CA ASN A 364 -4.46 7.50 -11.28
C ASN A 364 -3.45 8.38 -10.54
N GLY A 365 -2.26 7.87 -10.21
CA GLY A 365 -1.22 8.64 -9.54
C GLY A 365 -0.42 7.85 -8.50
N ASN A 366 0.38 8.58 -7.75
CA ASN A 366 1.24 8.06 -6.68
C ASN A 366 0.87 8.73 -5.36
N ALA A 367 0.75 7.94 -4.30
CA ALA A 367 0.55 8.44 -2.95
C ALA A 367 1.66 7.95 -2.03
N ALA A 368 2.05 8.75 -1.04
CA ALA A 368 3.02 8.35 -0.04
C ALA A 368 2.68 8.94 1.34
N ALA A 369 3.03 8.22 2.41
CA ALA A 369 2.82 8.63 3.80
C ALA A 369 3.67 7.76 4.73
N ASP A 370 3.77 8.10 6.02
CA ASP A 370 4.39 7.21 7.01
C ASP A 370 3.38 6.21 7.60
N ARG A 371 2.09 6.53 7.57
CA ARG A 371 1.00 5.62 7.98
C ARG A 371 -0.16 5.61 6.99
N MET A 372 -0.80 4.45 6.89
CA MET A 372 -1.98 4.21 6.08
C MET A 372 -2.99 3.37 6.85
N GLU A 373 -4.27 3.71 6.75
CA GLU A 373 -5.38 2.91 7.26
C GLU A 373 -6.44 2.77 6.16
N ILE A 374 -6.90 1.55 5.90
CA ILE A 374 -7.98 1.26 4.96
C ILE A 374 -9.12 0.61 5.74
N LEU A 375 -10.31 1.16 5.58
CA LEU A 375 -11.55 0.65 6.17
C LEU A 375 -12.50 0.26 5.02
N PRO A 376 -12.40 -0.97 4.48
CA PRO A 376 -13.20 -1.40 3.34
C PRO A 376 -14.71 -1.23 3.56
N GLY A 377 -15.19 -1.56 4.77
CA GLY A 377 -16.61 -1.44 5.13
C GLY A 377 -17.15 0.00 5.17
N ARG A 378 -16.28 1.02 5.17
CA ARG A 378 -16.65 2.44 5.06
C ARG A 378 -16.27 3.06 3.70
N GLY A 379 -15.53 2.32 2.87
CA GLY A 379 -14.95 2.87 1.64
C GLY A 379 -13.94 3.99 1.88
N GLU A 380 -13.23 3.95 3.02
CA GLU A 380 -12.31 5.00 3.46
C GLU A 380 -10.85 4.54 3.38
N VAL A 381 -9.98 5.41 2.86
CA VAL A 381 -8.52 5.25 2.91
C VAL A 381 -7.94 6.51 3.54
N VAL A 382 -7.17 6.35 4.61
CA VAL A 382 -6.51 7.42 5.34
C VAL A 382 -5.01 7.28 5.16
N LEU A 383 -4.35 8.35 4.73
CA LEU A 383 -2.91 8.51 4.71
C LEU A 383 -2.56 9.57 5.75
N SER A 384 -1.62 9.28 6.64
CA SER A 384 -1.26 10.18 7.74
C SER A 384 0.25 10.20 7.96
N ASP A 385 0.72 11.23 8.67
CA ASP A 385 2.13 11.49 8.97
C ASP A 385 2.91 11.70 7.65
N ASN A 386 2.93 12.95 7.16
CA ASN A 386 3.57 13.36 5.89
C ASN A 386 2.89 12.79 4.62
N ALA A 387 1.56 12.85 4.58
CA ALA A 387 0.80 12.40 3.42
C ALA A 387 1.05 13.27 2.18
N SER A 388 1.24 12.60 1.05
CA SER A 388 1.40 13.23 -0.25
C SER A 388 0.67 12.46 -1.34
N LEU A 389 0.16 13.20 -2.32
CA LEU A 389 -0.49 12.68 -3.51
C LEU A 389 0.06 13.41 -4.73
N ALA A 390 0.50 12.66 -5.73
CA ALA A 390 0.96 13.20 -7.00
C ALA A 390 0.14 12.58 -8.14
N ASP A 391 -0.43 13.44 -8.98
CA ASP A 391 -1.08 13.06 -10.23
C ASP A 391 -0.24 13.65 -11.38
N PRO A 392 0.70 12.86 -11.96
CA PRO A 392 1.60 13.33 -12.99
C PRO A 392 0.88 13.72 -14.29
N GLU A 393 -0.22 13.05 -14.63
CA GLU A 393 -1.01 13.37 -15.82
C GLU A 393 -1.62 14.78 -15.72
N ARG A 394 -2.03 15.17 -14.51
CA ARG A 394 -2.64 16.47 -14.25
C ARG A 394 -1.66 17.55 -13.80
N GLY A 395 -0.40 17.20 -13.57
CA GLY A 395 0.62 18.13 -13.07
C GLY A 395 0.38 18.59 -11.63
N MET A 396 -0.28 17.75 -10.82
CA MET A 396 -0.70 18.09 -9.47
C MET A 396 0.16 17.39 -8.42
N LYS A 397 0.54 18.11 -7.36
CA LYS A 397 1.05 17.53 -6.11
C LYS A 397 0.37 18.13 -4.90
N LEU A 398 -0.16 17.30 -4.02
CA LEU A 398 -0.79 17.65 -2.76
C LEU A 398 0.07 17.11 -1.61
N PHE A 399 0.30 17.95 -0.60
CA PHE A 399 0.98 17.60 0.65
C PHE A 399 0.09 18.01 1.82
N ALA A 400 -0.02 17.15 2.83
CA ALA A 400 -0.78 17.40 4.06
C ALA A 400 -0.31 16.45 5.18
N ASP A 401 -0.66 16.74 6.43
CA ASP A 401 -0.44 15.76 7.51
C ASP A 401 -1.37 14.57 7.38
N VAL A 402 -2.61 14.79 6.95
CA VAL A 402 -3.61 13.74 6.75
C VAL A 402 -4.34 13.95 5.42
N ILE A 403 -4.47 12.89 4.62
CA ILE A 403 -5.32 12.81 3.43
C ILE A 403 -6.29 11.64 3.59
N VAL A 404 -7.59 11.91 3.47
CA VAL A 404 -8.67 10.90 3.54
C VAL A 404 -9.35 10.81 2.18
N PHE A 405 -9.43 9.62 1.60
CA PHE A 405 -10.18 9.32 0.38
C PHE A 405 -11.48 8.60 0.71
N LEU A 406 -12.57 9.07 0.11
CA LEU A 406 -13.91 8.50 0.23
C LEU A 406 -14.34 7.92 -1.12
N LYS A 407 -14.31 6.59 -1.24
CA LYS A 407 -14.53 5.88 -2.53
C LYS A 407 -15.88 6.21 -3.17
N GLU A 408 -16.95 6.26 -2.39
CA GLU A 408 -18.31 6.45 -2.91
C GLU A 408 -18.57 7.84 -3.51
N LYS A 409 -17.74 8.83 -3.18
CA LYS A 409 -18.00 10.25 -3.53
C LYS A 409 -16.95 10.85 -4.45
N SER A 410 -15.97 10.08 -4.91
CA SER A 410 -14.78 10.58 -5.64
C SER A 410 -14.19 11.83 -4.98
N THR A 411 -14.23 11.85 -3.64
CA THR A 411 -13.93 13.01 -2.80
C THR A 411 -12.73 12.69 -1.93
N GLY A 412 -11.80 13.63 -1.84
CA GLY A 412 -10.74 13.61 -0.86
C GLY A 412 -10.79 14.81 0.07
N LEU A 413 -10.28 14.60 1.28
CA LEU A 413 -10.13 15.61 2.32
C LEU A 413 -8.66 15.65 2.73
N ALA A 414 -8.08 16.84 2.84
CA ALA A 414 -6.73 17.03 3.34
C ALA A 414 -6.73 18.03 4.50
N PHE A 415 -5.93 17.72 5.51
CA PHE A 415 -5.88 18.46 6.77
C PHE A 415 -4.44 18.73 7.19
N ALA A 416 -4.22 19.95 7.67
CA ALA A 416 -3.06 20.33 8.46
C ALA A 416 -3.21 19.83 9.91
N ASP A 417 -2.10 19.54 10.59
CA ASP A 417 -2.09 19.32 12.04
C ASP A 417 -2.43 20.63 12.77
N PRO A 418 -3.57 20.71 13.49
CA PRO A 418 -3.95 21.92 14.21
C PRO A 418 -3.01 22.26 15.38
N LYS A 419 -2.15 21.33 15.82
CA LYS A 419 -1.19 21.55 16.91
C LYS A 419 0.16 22.08 16.42
N ALA A 420 0.45 21.98 15.13
CA ALA A 420 1.72 22.42 14.56
C ALA A 420 1.58 23.80 13.88
N GLU A 421 2.31 24.80 14.37
CA GLU A 421 2.20 26.19 13.88
C GLU A 421 2.48 26.33 12.37
N ASN A 422 3.38 25.51 11.83
CA ASN A 422 3.81 25.55 10.42
C ASN A 422 3.24 24.41 9.58
N SER A 423 2.18 23.75 10.05
CA SER A 423 1.48 22.75 9.25
C SER A 423 0.47 23.44 8.33
N ASP A 424 0.61 23.19 7.03
CA ASP A 424 -0.32 23.63 5.98
C ASP A 424 -0.60 22.45 5.04
N VAL A 425 -1.83 22.41 4.52
CA VAL A 425 -2.14 21.68 3.30
C VAL A 425 -1.56 22.49 2.13
N VAL A 426 -0.74 21.87 1.30
CA VAL A 426 -0.08 22.53 0.17
C VAL A 426 -0.47 21.82 -1.12
N LEU A 427 -1.17 22.53 -2.02
CA LEU A 427 -1.47 22.08 -3.36
C LEU A 427 -0.60 22.83 -4.37
N ASN A 428 0.15 22.08 -5.15
CA ASN A 428 0.93 22.58 -6.27
C ASN A 428 0.26 22.15 -7.57
N ILE A 429 0.05 23.13 -8.45
CA ILE A 429 -0.53 22.94 -9.77
C ILE A 429 0.45 23.50 -10.80
N ARG A 430 0.81 22.67 -11.80
CA ARG A 430 1.60 23.10 -12.96
C ARG A 430 0.73 23.18 -14.20
N GLU A 431 0.71 24.34 -14.84
CA GLU A 431 -0.01 24.55 -16.09
C GLU A 431 0.79 24.05 -17.30
N GLY A 432 0.11 23.43 -18.28
CA GLY A 432 0.65 23.17 -19.62
C GLY A 432 1.56 21.96 -19.78
N ILE A 433 1.26 20.83 -19.13
CA ILE A 433 1.96 19.55 -19.37
C ILE A 433 1.36 18.88 -20.61
N SER A 434 1.76 19.30 -21.80
CA SER A 434 1.52 18.51 -23.01
C SER A 434 2.21 17.14 -22.86
N ALA A 435 1.48 16.06 -23.11
CA ALA A 435 2.04 14.71 -23.07
C ALA A 435 3.29 14.62 -23.99
N GLY A 436 4.48 14.48 -23.41
CA GLY A 436 5.73 14.21 -24.13
C GLY A 436 6.79 15.31 -24.19
N GLU A 437 6.55 16.54 -23.70
CA GLU A 437 7.63 17.54 -23.56
C GLU A 437 8.37 17.39 -22.22
N LYS A 438 9.72 17.48 -22.24
CA LYS A 438 10.51 17.62 -21.00
C LYS A 438 10.00 18.87 -20.25
N PRO A 439 9.78 18.80 -18.93
CA PRO A 439 9.25 19.92 -18.16
C PRO A 439 10.14 21.15 -18.33
N LYS A 440 9.64 22.16 -19.05
CA LYS A 440 10.23 23.50 -18.99
C LYS A 440 10.16 23.96 -17.53
N LYS A 441 11.16 24.72 -17.06
CA LYS A 441 11.07 25.48 -15.79
C LYS A 441 9.88 26.45 -15.93
N GLY A 442 8.68 26.00 -15.60
CA GLY A 442 7.43 26.77 -15.66
C GLY A 442 6.96 27.12 -14.26
N ALA A 443 6.26 28.25 -14.16
CA ALA A 443 5.58 28.76 -12.97
C ALA A 443 4.75 27.67 -12.29
N GLU A 444 4.99 27.43 -11.00
CA GLU A 444 4.19 26.52 -10.18
C GLU A 444 3.23 27.37 -9.36
N THR A 445 1.91 27.16 -9.51
CA THR A 445 0.92 27.81 -8.65
C THR A 445 0.81 26.99 -7.38
N VAL A 446 1.12 27.61 -6.25
CA VAL A 446 1.10 26.99 -4.93
C VAL A 446 -0.04 27.59 -4.12
N VAL A 447 -0.94 26.73 -3.65
CA VAL A 447 -2.04 27.10 -2.74
C VAL A 447 -1.81 26.44 -1.39
N LYS A 448 -1.79 27.23 -0.33
CA LYS A 448 -1.71 26.76 1.05
C LYS A 448 -3.02 27.02 1.78
N SER A 449 -3.43 26.12 2.68
CA SER A 449 -4.57 26.31 3.59
C SER A 449 -4.44 25.39 4.81
N LYS A 450 -5.35 25.50 5.80
CA LYS A 450 -5.43 24.49 6.88
C LYS A 450 -6.27 23.27 6.53
N ARG A 451 -7.22 23.44 5.61
CA ARG A 451 -8.09 22.36 5.14
C ARG A 451 -8.34 22.48 3.65
N LEU A 452 -8.44 21.34 2.98
CA LEU A 452 -8.85 21.23 1.59
C LEU A 452 -9.86 20.10 1.45
N LYS A 453 -10.94 20.37 0.71
CA LYS A 453 -11.80 19.34 0.14
C LYS A 453 -11.60 19.35 -1.38
N PHE A 454 -11.38 18.20 -1.99
CA PHE A 454 -11.30 18.08 -3.43
C PHE A 454 -12.23 17.02 -3.97
N VAL A 455 -12.80 17.27 -5.15
CA VAL A 455 -13.70 16.35 -5.85
C VAL A 455 -13.17 16.15 -7.27
N LYS A 456 -13.00 14.89 -7.67
CA LYS A 456 -12.52 14.49 -9.00
C LYS A 456 -13.67 13.96 -9.84
N ASN A 457 -13.91 14.60 -10.98
CA ASN A 457 -14.77 14.10 -12.05
C ASN A 457 -13.92 13.83 -13.31
N GLU A 458 -14.52 13.21 -14.35
CA GLU A 458 -13.81 12.88 -15.60
C GLU A 458 -13.17 14.11 -16.26
N LYS A 459 -13.90 15.23 -16.30
CA LYS A 459 -13.48 16.46 -17.01
C LYS A 459 -12.98 17.59 -16.09
N ASN A 460 -13.38 17.59 -14.82
CA ASN A 460 -13.17 18.74 -13.93
C ASN A 460 -12.65 18.30 -12.55
N MET A 461 -11.88 19.19 -11.92
CA MET A 461 -11.49 19.11 -10.52
C MET A 461 -11.98 20.35 -9.80
N ARG A 462 -12.52 20.16 -8.60
CA ARG A 462 -12.89 21.25 -7.72
C ARG A 462 -12.11 21.13 -6.42
N PHE A 463 -11.50 22.24 -6.01
CA PHE A 463 -10.79 22.39 -4.75
C PHE A 463 -11.48 23.46 -3.92
N ASP A 464 -11.94 23.10 -2.73
CA ASP A 464 -12.51 24.01 -1.75
C ASP A 464 -11.52 24.09 -0.57
N PHE A 465 -10.75 25.17 -0.53
CA PHE A 465 -9.80 25.50 0.54
C PHE A 465 -10.48 26.33 1.62
N ASP A 466 -10.12 26.08 2.87
CA ASP A 466 -10.67 26.75 4.05
C ASP A 466 -9.59 27.03 5.08
N ARG A 467 -9.67 28.23 5.70
CA ARG A 467 -8.80 28.82 6.72
C ARG A 467 -7.37 29.12 6.27
N ASP A 468 -6.95 30.36 6.48
CA ASP A 468 -5.60 30.87 6.18
C ASP A 468 -5.14 30.57 4.73
N VAL A 469 -6.03 30.74 3.75
CA VAL A 469 -5.73 30.40 2.37
C VAL A 469 -4.74 31.40 1.77
N ARG A 470 -3.66 30.90 1.17
CA ARG A 470 -2.65 31.72 0.49
C ARG A 470 -2.32 31.12 -0.88
N ILE A 471 -2.44 31.91 -1.95
CA ILE A 471 -1.93 31.54 -3.27
C ILE A 471 -0.63 32.31 -3.55
N THR A 472 0.35 31.60 -4.09
CA THR A 472 1.52 32.19 -4.74
C THR A 472 1.67 31.65 -6.16
N SER A 473 1.82 32.56 -7.12
CA SER A 473 2.16 32.29 -8.53
C SER A 473 3.14 33.38 -9.00
N ASP A 474 3.66 33.29 -10.22
CA ASP A 474 4.73 34.19 -10.73
C ASP A 474 4.37 35.68 -10.64
N ASP A 475 3.11 36.02 -10.91
CA ASP A 475 2.63 37.41 -10.97
C ASP A 475 1.57 37.73 -9.91
N ILE A 476 1.26 36.79 -9.00
CA ILE A 476 0.14 36.92 -8.06
C ILE A 476 0.50 36.38 -6.70
N ARG A 477 0.24 37.19 -5.68
CA ARG A 477 0.09 36.73 -4.30
C ARG A 477 -1.30 37.10 -3.82
N ALA A 478 -2.02 36.16 -3.23
CA ALA A 478 -3.35 36.41 -2.68
C ALA A 478 -3.54 35.67 -1.37
N SER A 479 -4.36 36.24 -0.47
CA SER A 479 -4.79 35.60 0.77
C SER A 479 -6.27 35.83 1.04
N CYS A 480 -6.94 34.87 1.67
CA CYS A 480 -8.34 34.96 2.10
C CYS A 480 -8.65 33.83 3.10
N GLU A 481 -9.85 33.79 3.68
CA GLU A 481 -10.24 32.65 4.55
C GLU A 481 -10.81 31.47 3.77
N LYS A 482 -11.46 31.71 2.63
CA LYS A 482 -12.06 30.65 1.81
C LYS A 482 -11.73 30.83 0.35
N MET A 483 -11.47 29.72 -0.32
CA MET A 483 -11.19 29.74 -1.74
C MET A 483 -11.71 28.51 -2.45
N GLN A 484 -12.35 28.74 -3.57
CA GLN A 484 -12.72 27.71 -4.51
C GLN A 484 -11.89 27.83 -5.78
N VAL A 485 -11.30 26.73 -6.22
CA VAL A 485 -10.58 26.63 -7.49
C VAL A 485 -11.27 25.58 -8.34
N LEU A 486 -11.73 26.00 -9.52
CA LEU A 486 -12.26 25.12 -10.55
C LEU A 486 -11.20 24.94 -11.63
N ALA A 487 -10.76 23.70 -11.81
CA ALA A 487 -9.83 23.33 -12.86
C ALA A 487 -10.51 22.38 -13.87
N ILE A 488 -10.24 22.59 -15.16
CA ILE A 488 -10.80 21.79 -16.25
C ILE A 488 -9.66 21.15 -17.03
N ARG A 489 -9.85 19.88 -17.37
CA ARG A 489 -8.91 19.11 -18.18
C ARG A 489 -8.80 19.74 -19.57
N ASP A 490 -7.58 20.08 -19.96
CA ASP A 490 -7.33 20.51 -21.33
C ASP A 490 -7.28 19.30 -22.28
N GLY A 491 -7.52 19.54 -23.57
CA GLY A 491 -7.51 18.47 -24.58
C GLY A 491 -6.12 17.95 -24.95
N LYS A 492 -5.03 18.50 -24.40
CA LYS A 492 -3.62 18.17 -24.73
C LYS A 492 -2.83 17.57 -23.54
N GLY A 493 -3.44 17.44 -22.36
CA GLY A 493 -2.83 16.97 -21.11
C GLY A 493 -2.66 18.09 -20.07
N GLY A 494 -3.11 17.86 -18.83
CA GLY A 494 -3.08 18.82 -17.72
C GLY A 494 -4.43 19.44 -17.36
N ASP A 495 -4.54 19.98 -16.14
CA ASP A 495 -5.70 20.72 -15.68
C ASP A 495 -5.39 22.24 -15.73
N SER A 496 -6.23 23.01 -16.41
CA SER A 496 -6.14 24.48 -16.47
C SER A 496 -7.12 25.10 -15.47
N VAL A 497 -6.64 26.07 -14.68
CA VAL A 497 -7.50 26.77 -13.72
C VAL A 497 -8.43 27.71 -14.48
N ARG A 498 -9.75 27.47 -14.39
CA ARG A 498 -10.78 28.23 -15.13
C ARG A 498 -11.37 29.38 -14.31
N LYS A 499 -11.64 29.14 -13.02
CA LYS A 499 -12.26 30.13 -12.12
C LYS A 499 -11.69 29.94 -10.72
N ILE A 500 -11.34 31.05 -10.08
CA ILE A 500 -11.00 31.11 -8.66
C ILE A 500 -11.98 32.07 -8.00
N THR A 501 -12.62 31.62 -6.93
CA THR A 501 -13.49 32.45 -6.11
C THR A 501 -12.90 32.51 -4.70
N ALA A 502 -12.46 33.69 -4.29
CA ALA A 502 -11.91 33.96 -2.97
C ALA A 502 -12.93 34.78 -2.16
N THR A 503 -13.19 34.40 -0.92
CA THR A 503 -14.09 35.14 -0.02
C THR A 503 -13.49 35.28 1.36
N ASP A 504 -14.03 36.25 2.11
CA ASP A 504 -13.69 36.59 3.49
C ASP A 504 -12.25 37.14 3.61
N SER A 505 -12.11 38.46 3.78
CA SER A 505 -10.82 39.17 3.92
C SER A 505 -9.83 38.95 2.77
N VAL A 506 -10.30 39.06 1.52
CA VAL A 506 -9.46 38.89 0.33
C VAL A 506 -8.45 40.01 0.23
N LYS A 507 -7.17 39.65 0.08
CA LYS A 507 -6.07 40.55 -0.26
C LYS A 507 -5.34 40.02 -1.49
N ILE A 508 -5.11 40.89 -2.46
CA ILE A 508 -4.42 40.55 -3.71
C ILE A 508 -3.25 41.52 -3.87
N SER A 509 -2.09 41.00 -4.25
CA SER A 509 -0.90 41.78 -4.59
C SER A 509 -0.31 41.26 -5.90
N GLN A 510 -0.07 42.19 -6.83
CA GLN A 510 0.51 41.92 -8.14
C GLN A 510 1.51 43.01 -8.49
N LYS A 511 2.31 42.77 -9.54
CA LYS A 511 3.18 43.81 -10.10
C LYS A 511 2.30 44.97 -10.58
N GLY A 512 2.32 46.10 -9.87
CA GLY A 512 1.62 47.32 -10.26
C GLY A 512 0.33 47.61 -9.50
N TYR A 513 -0.23 46.70 -8.70
CA TYR A 513 -1.37 47.03 -7.83
C TYR A 513 -1.52 46.10 -6.62
N SER A 514 -2.23 46.57 -5.60
CA SER A 514 -2.77 45.74 -4.53
C SER A 514 -4.26 46.02 -4.35
N ALA A 515 -5.04 45.02 -3.95
CA ALA A 515 -6.47 45.15 -3.72
C ALA A 515 -6.91 44.44 -2.45
N GLU A 516 -7.93 44.98 -1.80
CA GLU A 516 -8.63 44.39 -0.66
C GLU A 516 -10.13 44.33 -0.97
N ALA A 517 -10.77 43.19 -0.69
CA ALA A 517 -12.21 43.00 -0.91
C ALA A 517 -12.75 41.91 0.02
N GLU A 518 -14.07 41.79 0.13
CA GLU A 518 -14.69 40.64 0.79
C GLU A 518 -14.91 39.46 -0.18
N THR A 519 -15.10 39.75 -1.46
CA THR A 519 -15.23 38.74 -2.52
C THR A 519 -14.37 39.12 -3.71
N ALA A 520 -13.61 38.16 -4.24
CA ALA A 520 -12.93 38.30 -5.51
C ALA A 520 -13.17 37.08 -6.41
N VAL A 521 -13.48 37.33 -7.68
CA VAL A 521 -13.58 36.30 -8.71
C VAL A 521 -12.48 36.54 -9.73
N ILE A 522 -11.65 35.52 -9.96
CA ILE A 522 -10.50 35.60 -10.86
C ILE A 522 -10.68 34.57 -11.97
N TYR A 523 -10.56 35.03 -13.20
CA TYR A 523 -10.53 34.19 -14.40
C TYR A 523 -9.11 34.28 -14.99
N PRO A 524 -8.30 33.22 -14.80
CA PRO A 524 -6.93 33.18 -15.29
C PRO A 524 -6.87 33.20 -16.82
N LYS A 525 -5.73 33.61 -17.38
CA LYS A 525 -5.50 33.58 -18.82
C LYS A 525 -5.44 32.13 -19.30
N LEU A 526 -6.45 31.69 -20.06
CA LEU A 526 -6.36 30.40 -20.74
C LEU A 526 -5.43 30.54 -21.94
N LYS A 527 -4.35 29.74 -22.01
CA LYS A 527 -3.54 29.65 -23.23
C LYS A 527 -4.40 29.03 -24.32
N GLY A 528 -4.79 29.83 -25.31
CA GLY A 528 -5.62 29.39 -26.44
C GLY A 528 -5.02 28.20 -27.16
N GLY A 529 -5.78 27.12 -27.24
CA GLY A 529 -5.54 26.02 -28.18
C GLY A 529 -5.93 26.46 -29.60
N ASP A 530 -5.05 26.14 -30.55
CA ASP A 530 -5.22 26.12 -32.01
C ASP A 530 -6.17 27.16 -32.65
N GLY A 531 -5.56 28.11 -33.37
CA GLY A 531 -6.25 28.86 -34.43
C GLY A 531 -6.39 30.37 -34.18
N GLY A 532 -5.27 31.10 -34.22
CA GLY A 532 -5.20 32.46 -34.79
C GLY A 532 -6.04 33.60 -34.18
N LYS A 533 -6.82 33.39 -33.13
CA LYS A 533 -7.52 34.46 -32.41
C LYS A 533 -7.03 34.53 -30.98
N SER A 534 -6.35 35.63 -30.65
CA SER A 534 -5.90 36.00 -29.31
C SER A 534 -7.07 35.86 -28.32
N ALA A 535 -7.13 34.77 -27.56
CA ALA A 535 -8.11 34.61 -26.50
C ALA A 535 -7.81 35.61 -25.36
N PRO A 536 -8.85 36.21 -24.75
CA PRO A 536 -8.75 37.49 -24.08
C PRO A 536 -8.09 37.42 -22.69
N HIS A 537 -7.77 38.63 -22.25
CA HIS A 537 -7.08 39.09 -21.06
C HIS A 537 -7.48 38.47 -19.72
N ARG A 538 -6.58 38.58 -18.73
CA ARG A 538 -6.85 38.21 -17.33
C ARG A 538 -7.97 39.09 -16.79
N TYR A 539 -9.01 38.47 -16.21
CA TYR A 539 -10.14 39.19 -15.63
C TYR A 539 -10.20 38.97 -14.12
N VAL A 540 -10.29 40.05 -13.34
CA VAL A 540 -10.47 40.02 -11.90
C VAL A 540 -11.66 40.90 -11.57
N GLU A 541 -12.61 40.39 -10.81
CA GLU A 541 -13.76 41.12 -10.30
C GLU A 541 -13.69 41.18 -8.77
N LEU A 542 -13.89 42.37 -8.20
CA LEU A 542 -13.99 42.60 -6.76
C LEU A 542 -15.38 43.15 -6.47
N LEU A 543 -16.02 42.54 -5.49
CA LEU A 543 -17.43 42.75 -5.19
C LEU A 543 -17.63 43.07 -3.71
N ILE A 544 -18.67 43.84 -3.43
CA ILE A 544 -19.25 43.90 -2.09
C ILE A 544 -19.79 42.50 -1.74
N SER A 545 -19.50 42.06 -0.51
CA SER A 545 -20.14 40.87 0.02
C SER A 545 -21.55 41.20 0.50
N PRO A 546 -22.58 40.43 0.10
CA PRO A 546 -23.92 40.55 0.66
C PRO A 546 -23.94 40.41 2.20
N ALA A 547 -22.96 39.70 2.77
CA ALA A 547 -22.83 39.53 4.21
C ALA A 547 -22.25 40.78 4.91
N ASN A 548 -21.47 41.61 4.21
CA ASN A 548 -20.80 42.79 4.74
C ASN A 548 -20.92 43.98 3.76
N PRO A 549 -22.14 44.52 3.55
CA PRO A 549 -22.39 45.55 2.53
C PRO A 549 -21.63 46.86 2.77
N GLY A 550 -21.25 47.14 4.02
CA GLY A 550 -20.51 48.36 4.38
C GLY A 550 -19.02 48.35 4.01
N LYS A 551 -18.45 47.22 3.60
CA LYS A 551 -17.02 47.10 3.27
C LYS A 551 -16.82 47.01 1.76
N ARG A 552 -16.58 48.17 1.15
CA ARG A 552 -16.32 48.32 -0.29
C ARG A 552 -14.93 47.78 -0.67
N PRO A 553 -14.80 47.15 -1.86
CA PRO A 553 -13.52 46.88 -2.47
C PRO A 553 -12.62 48.13 -2.52
N THR A 554 -11.33 47.93 -2.27
CA THR A 554 -10.31 48.97 -2.33
C THR A 554 -9.17 48.52 -3.22
N ILE A 555 -8.84 49.28 -4.25
CA ILE A 555 -7.64 49.08 -5.08
C ILE A 555 -6.65 50.20 -4.78
N ARG A 556 -5.36 49.83 -4.70
CA ARG A 556 -4.24 50.76 -4.59
C ARG A 556 -3.37 50.60 -5.83
N LEU A 557 -3.26 51.67 -6.60
CA LEU A 557 -2.44 51.80 -7.80
C LEU A 557 -1.18 52.65 -7.48
N PRO A 558 -0.19 52.69 -8.38
CA PRO A 558 1.01 53.50 -8.19
C PRO A 558 0.66 54.98 -8.07
N ALA A 559 1.55 55.75 -7.46
CA ALA A 559 1.40 57.20 -7.38
C ALA A 559 1.41 57.82 -8.78
N THR A 560 0.59 58.86 -8.97
CA THR A 560 0.64 59.71 -10.17
C THR A 560 1.53 60.93 -9.93
N LYS A 561 1.95 61.59 -11.02
CA LYS A 561 2.32 63.01 -10.99
C LYS A 561 1.10 63.88 -10.65
N ALA A 562 1.30 65.20 -10.57
CA ALA A 562 0.21 66.15 -10.39
C ALA A 562 -0.84 65.98 -11.50
N ILE A 563 -2.12 66.07 -11.15
CA ILE A 563 -3.22 65.92 -12.13
C ILE A 563 -3.39 67.15 -13.04
N GLY A 564 -2.72 68.26 -12.70
CA GLY A 564 -2.67 69.46 -13.52
C GLY A 564 -3.70 70.54 -13.21
N LEU A 565 -4.58 70.35 -12.22
CA LEU A 565 -5.63 71.32 -11.85
C LEU A 565 -5.06 72.51 -11.05
N GLU A 566 -4.20 72.24 -10.06
CA GLU A 566 -3.56 73.25 -9.23
C GLU A 566 -2.15 73.65 -9.75
N GLU A 567 -1.87 74.96 -9.75
CA GLU A 567 -0.53 75.49 -9.93
C GLU A 567 0.21 75.48 -8.58
N VAL A 568 0.92 74.40 -8.27
CA VAL A 568 1.75 74.38 -7.05
C VAL A 568 2.96 75.30 -7.26
N ARG A 569 3.17 76.25 -6.33
CA ARG A 569 4.36 77.14 -6.31
C ARG A 569 5.65 76.31 -6.44
N ALA A 570 6.59 76.76 -7.26
CA ALA A 570 7.78 76.02 -7.72
C ALA A 570 8.65 75.41 -6.59
N ASP A 571 8.52 75.90 -5.36
CA ASP A 571 9.36 75.52 -4.21
C ASP A 571 8.77 74.37 -3.38
N LYS A 572 7.53 73.92 -3.65
CA LYS A 572 6.86 72.86 -2.89
C LYS A 572 6.80 71.56 -3.70
N LYS A 573 7.68 70.61 -3.35
CA LYS A 573 7.65 69.25 -3.91
C LYS A 573 6.40 68.51 -3.41
N LEU A 574 5.54 68.07 -4.34
CA LEU A 574 4.37 67.25 -4.04
C LEU A 574 4.83 65.90 -3.45
N GLU A 575 4.16 65.47 -2.39
CA GLU A 575 4.37 64.15 -1.79
C GLU A 575 3.66 63.10 -2.64
N GLU A 576 4.41 62.22 -3.29
CA GLU A 576 3.85 61.14 -4.12
C GLU A 576 3.07 60.16 -3.25
N LYS A 577 1.75 60.06 -3.48
CA LYS A 577 0.85 59.17 -2.75
C LYS A 577 0.24 58.15 -3.71
N PRO A 578 0.18 56.85 -3.33
CA PRO A 578 -0.51 55.84 -4.12
C PRO A 578 -1.96 56.25 -4.39
N THR A 579 -2.44 55.97 -5.60
CA THR A 579 -3.85 56.22 -5.94
C THR A 579 -4.72 55.12 -5.33
N VAL A 580 -5.55 55.47 -4.36
CA VAL A 580 -6.46 54.56 -3.65
C VAL A 580 -7.88 54.78 -4.16
N ILE A 581 -8.55 53.74 -4.64
CA ILE A 581 -9.89 53.81 -5.23
C ILE A 581 -10.83 52.81 -4.54
N THR A 582 -12.00 53.28 -4.10
CA THR A 582 -13.09 52.47 -3.56
C THR A 582 -14.36 52.62 -4.38
N SER A 583 -15.14 51.56 -4.56
CA SER A 583 -16.42 51.59 -5.28
C SER A 583 -17.26 50.34 -4.95
N ASP A 584 -18.51 50.28 -5.43
CA ASP A 584 -19.37 49.11 -5.23
C ASP A 584 -18.91 47.88 -6.01
N ARG A 585 -18.46 48.11 -7.25
CA ARG A 585 -17.92 47.08 -8.14
C ARG A 585 -16.61 47.53 -8.75
N GLN A 586 -15.64 46.62 -8.83
CA GLN A 586 -14.36 46.85 -9.48
C GLN A 586 -14.00 45.67 -10.36
N TRP A 587 -13.48 45.93 -11.56
CA TRP A 587 -12.88 44.86 -12.35
C TRP A 587 -11.66 45.32 -13.12
N LEU A 588 -10.78 44.35 -13.38
CA LEU A 588 -9.52 44.54 -14.09
C LEU A 588 -9.51 43.65 -15.32
N VAL A 589 -9.12 44.23 -16.46
CA VAL A 589 -8.85 43.53 -17.72
C VAL A 589 -7.38 43.75 -18.10
N GLY A 590 -6.56 42.69 -18.03
CA GLY A 590 -5.12 42.81 -18.25
C GLY A 590 -4.67 42.69 -19.72
N GLY A 591 -4.29 43.79 -20.37
CA GLY A 591 -3.90 43.90 -21.78
C GLY A 591 -2.46 43.48 -22.12
N THR A 592 -2.12 43.54 -23.41
CA THR A 592 -0.73 43.42 -23.91
C THR A 592 0.09 44.63 -23.50
N ASP A 593 -0.42 45.82 -23.79
CA ASP A 593 0.30 47.08 -23.61
C ASP A 593 -0.24 47.90 -22.42
N PHE A 594 -1.55 47.77 -22.15
CA PHE A 594 -2.25 48.48 -21.09
C PHE A 594 -3.16 47.57 -20.29
N ASP A 595 -3.11 47.67 -18.97
CA ASP A 595 -4.11 47.05 -18.10
C ASP A 595 -5.20 48.11 -17.81
N ARG A 596 -6.47 47.69 -17.84
CA ARG A 596 -7.61 48.60 -17.62
C ARG A 596 -8.37 48.22 -16.37
N TYR A 597 -8.59 49.20 -15.50
CA TYR A 597 -9.31 49.07 -14.26
C TYR A 597 -10.61 49.87 -14.37
N PHE A 598 -11.71 49.24 -14.02
CA PHE A 598 -13.04 49.83 -14.10
C PHE A 598 -13.65 49.85 -12.70
N PHE A 599 -14.33 50.95 -12.40
CA PHE A 599 -14.94 51.22 -11.10
C PHE A 599 -16.35 51.73 -11.33
N GLU A 600 -17.32 51.17 -10.62
CA GLU A 600 -18.75 51.52 -10.75
C GLU A 600 -19.41 51.56 -9.37
N GLY A 601 -20.25 52.60 -9.17
CA GLY A 601 -21.09 52.83 -7.99
C GLY A 601 -20.32 53.48 -6.83
N ASP A 602 -20.72 54.71 -6.44
CA ASP A 602 -20.10 55.55 -5.40
C ASP A 602 -18.57 55.41 -5.39
N VAL A 603 -17.96 55.77 -6.52
CA VAL A 603 -16.52 55.72 -6.76
C VAL A 603 -15.87 56.87 -6.01
N LYS A 604 -14.88 56.57 -5.18
CA LYS A 604 -14.03 57.54 -4.49
C LYS A 604 -12.57 57.23 -4.74
N ALA A 605 -11.80 58.23 -5.17
CA ALA A 605 -10.38 58.07 -5.48
C ALA A 605 -9.54 59.17 -4.82
N ALA A 606 -8.42 58.79 -4.18
CA ALA A 606 -7.48 59.72 -3.56
C ALA A 606 -6.03 59.41 -3.99
N GLY A 607 -5.18 60.43 -4.19
CA GLY A 607 -3.78 60.26 -4.66
C GLY A 607 -2.85 61.45 -4.38
N THR A 608 -1.73 61.57 -5.11
CA THR A 608 -0.67 62.60 -4.95
C THR A 608 -1.21 64.04 -4.91
N ASP A 609 -2.28 64.33 -5.63
CA ASP A 609 -2.91 65.66 -5.72
C ASP A 609 -4.32 65.52 -6.31
N MET A 610 -5.09 64.59 -5.75
CA MET A 610 -6.40 64.23 -6.30
C MET A 610 -7.26 63.67 -5.20
N ASP A 611 -8.45 64.24 -5.03
CA ASP A 611 -9.56 63.65 -4.28
C ASP A 611 -10.82 63.79 -5.16
N VAL A 612 -11.42 62.65 -5.51
CA VAL A 612 -12.48 62.54 -6.51
C VAL A 612 -13.63 61.70 -5.98
N SER A 613 -14.85 62.13 -6.29
CA SER A 613 -16.04 61.28 -6.28
C SER A 613 -16.77 61.30 -7.63
N CYS A 614 -17.22 60.15 -8.12
CA CYS A 614 -18.05 60.02 -9.34
C CYS A 614 -18.83 58.70 -9.32
N GLU A 615 -19.68 58.45 -10.33
CA GLU A 615 -20.40 57.16 -10.43
C GLU A 615 -19.58 56.09 -11.17
N LYS A 616 -18.73 56.50 -12.13
CA LYS A 616 -17.89 55.57 -12.90
C LYS A 616 -16.48 56.11 -13.11
N ALA A 617 -15.49 55.22 -13.05
CA ALA A 617 -14.12 55.55 -13.43
C ALA A 617 -13.46 54.43 -14.25
N GLU A 618 -12.58 54.82 -15.17
CA GLU A 618 -11.68 53.91 -15.90
C GLU A 618 -10.24 54.39 -15.71
N VAL A 619 -9.35 53.52 -15.25
CA VAL A 619 -7.92 53.82 -15.12
C VAL A 619 -7.13 52.93 -16.06
N GLU A 620 -6.34 53.56 -16.92
CA GLU A 620 -5.42 52.90 -17.84
C GLU A 620 -4.02 52.87 -17.24
N MET A 621 -3.45 51.68 -17.12
CA MET A 621 -2.11 51.42 -16.60
C MET A 621 -1.19 50.96 -17.73
N ARG A 622 -0.08 51.67 -17.95
CA ARG A 622 0.96 51.29 -18.91
C ARG A 622 2.06 50.47 -18.22
N LYS A 623 2.52 49.42 -18.90
CA LYS A 623 3.73 48.68 -18.51
C LYS A 623 5.00 49.45 -18.88
N LEU A 624 5.89 49.63 -17.92
CA LEU A 624 7.18 50.30 -18.10
C LEU A 624 8.27 49.29 -18.50
N LYS A 625 9.29 49.75 -19.24
CA LYS A 625 10.42 48.91 -19.69
C LYS A 625 11.21 48.26 -18.54
N ASN A 626 11.17 48.84 -17.34
CA ASN A 626 11.80 48.32 -16.13
C ASN A 626 10.94 47.29 -15.37
N GLY A 627 9.78 46.89 -15.91
CA GLY A 627 8.84 45.98 -15.26
C GLY A 627 7.88 46.64 -14.24
N GLY A 628 8.00 47.96 -14.03
CA GLY A 628 7.05 48.76 -13.27
C GLY A 628 5.77 49.06 -14.05
N HIS A 629 4.80 49.68 -13.40
CA HIS A 629 3.57 50.16 -14.02
C HIS A 629 3.36 51.63 -13.65
N SER A 630 2.81 52.43 -14.57
CA SER A 630 2.38 53.81 -14.29
C SER A 630 0.98 54.04 -14.84
N ILE A 631 0.23 54.95 -14.19
CA ILE A 631 -1.08 55.37 -14.67
C ILE A 631 -0.87 56.26 -15.90
N SER A 632 -1.33 55.82 -17.07
CA SER A 632 -1.27 56.62 -18.31
C SER A 632 -2.44 57.58 -18.41
N LYS A 633 -3.64 57.16 -17.97
CA LYS A 633 -4.85 57.94 -18.11
C LYS A 633 -5.91 57.55 -17.07
N ILE A 634 -6.70 58.52 -16.63
CA ILE A 634 -7.88 58.31 -15.78
C ILE A 634 -9.08 58.98 -16.45
N TYR A 635 -10.16 58.23 -16.65
CA TYR A 635 -11.46 58.73 -17.06
C TYR A 635 -12.39 58.72 -15.86
N LEU A 636 -13.03 59.85 -15.59
CA LEU A 636 -14.05 60.02 -14.57
C LEU A 636 -15.34 60.41 -15.28
N LEU A 637 -16.42 59.71 -14.98
CA LEU A 637 -17.70 59.81 -15.68
C LEU A 637 -18.83 59.89 -14.66
N GLU A 638 -19.86 60.67 -15.01
CA GLU A 638 -21.12 60.81 -14.28
C GLU A 638 -20.93 61.42 -12.88
N SER A 639 -21.45 62.65 -12.69
CA SER A 639 -21.41 63.38 -11.41
C SER A 639 -20.01 63.55 -10.83
N VAL A 640 -19.03 63.92 -11.66
CA VAL A 640 -17.64 64.08 -11.24
C VAL A 640 -17.50 65.30 -10.32
N ASN A 641 -16.97 65.08 -9.13
CA ASN A 641 -16.47 66.10 -8.22
C ASN A 641 -14.99 65.81 -7.97
N LEU A 642 -14.12 66.74 -8.36
CA LEU A 642 -12.68 66.61 -8.30
C LEU A 642 -12.12 67.76 -7.47
N SER A 643 -11.20 67.48 -6.56
CA SER A 643 -10.46 68.50 -5.82
C SER A 643 -8.95 68.23 -5.83
N SER A 644 -8.19 69.31 -5.91
CA SER A 644 -6.72 69.33 -5.96
C SER A 644 -6.26 70.65 -5.32
N GLY A 645 -5.67 70.53 -4.13
CA GLY A 645 -5.35 71.63 -3.23
C GLY A 645 -6.49 72.63 -3.01
N LEU A 646 -6.29 73.89 -3.44
CA LEU A 646 -7.27 74.96 -3.32
C LEU A 646 -8.32 74.97 -4.43
N LYS A 647 -8.20 74.14 -5.47
CA LYS A 647 -9.18 74.09 -6.57
C LYS A 647 -10.13 72.92 -6.44
N SER A 648 -11.38 73.15 -6.81
CA SER A 648 -12.40 72.11 -6.96
C SER A 648 -13.14 72.25 -8.28
N ALA A 649 -13.44 71.15 -8.93
CA ALA A 649 -14.10 71.07 -10.23
C ALA A 649 -15.30 70.12 -10.17
N THR A 650 -16.42 70.51 -10.79
CA THR A 650 -17.58 69.64 -11.00
C THR A 650 -17.89 69.56 -12.49
N CYS A 651 -18.15 68.37 -13.02
CA CYS A 651 -18.47 68.15 -14.44
C CYS A 651 -19.13 66.78 -14.67
N GLY A 652 -19.71 66.55 -15.84
CA GLY A 652 -20.17 65.21 -16.25
C GLY A 652 -19.02 64.27 -16.62
N ARG A 653 -17.92 64.81 -17.18
CA ARG A 653 -16.77 64.00 -17.64
C ARG A 653 -15.44 64.71 -17.45
N ALA A 654 -14.47 64.01 -16.83
CA ALA A 654 -13.08 64.45 -16.72
C ALA A 654 -12.11 63.40 -17.28
N GLU A 655 -11.11 63.86 -18.04
CA GLU A 655 -9.99 63.06 -18.52
C GLU A 655 -8.68 63.60 -17.89
N VAL A 656 -8.01 62.78 -17.09
CA VAL A 656 -6.74 63.12 -16.46
C VAL A 656 -5.61 62.39 -17.19
N PHE A 657 -4.57 63.14 -17.54
CA PHE A 657 -3.35 62.67 -18.20
C PHE A 657 -2.17 62.96 -17.28
N PRO A 658 -1.85 62.06 -16.33
CA PRO A 658 -0.83 62.33 -15.31
C PRO A 658 0.56 62.62 -15.89
N GLU A 659 0.96 61.96 -16.97
CA GLU A 659 2.29 62.16 -17.57
C GLU A 659 2.47 63.56 -18.18
N ASP A 660 1.38 64.14 -18.69
CA ASP A 660 1.33 65.46 -19.29
C ASP A 660 0.98 66.57 -18.28
N GLU A 661 0.75 66.20 -17.01
CA GLU A 661 0.18 67.05 -15.95
C GLU A 661 -1.02 67.87 -16.47
N MET A 662 -1.94 67.17 -17.12
CA MET A 662 -3.07 67.77 -17.85
C MET A 662 -4.41 67.15 -17.45
N VAL A 663 -5.42 67.99 -17.26
CA VAL A 663 -6.82 67.57 -17.07
C VAL A 663 -7.75 68.28 -18.04
N VAL A 664 -8.66 67.52 -18.63
CA VAL A 664 -9.72 68.01 -19.53
C VAL A 664 -11.05 67.78 -18.85
N LEU A 665 -11.81 68.85 -18.66
CA LEU A 665 -13.14 68.84 -18.06
C LEU A 665 -14.18 69.15 -19.15
N SER A 666 -15.27 68.40 -19.19
CA SER A 666 -16.32 68.50 -20.21
C SER A 666 -17.68 68.11 -19.62
N GLU A 667 -18.77 68.40 -20.37
CA GLU A 667 -20.15 68.20 -19.90
C GLU A 667 -20.44 69.12 -18.70
N ASP A 668 -20.61 70.41 -18.99
CA ASP A 668 -20.89 71.48 -18.02
C ASP A 668 -19.86 71.63 -16.89
N PRO A 669 -18.55 71.75 -17.20
CA PRO A 669 -17.53 71.93 -16.19
C PRO A 669 -17.63 73.28 -15.47
N VAL A 670 -17.50 73.23 -14.15
CA VAL A 670 -17.41 74.37 -13.26
C VAL A 670 -16.20 74.16 -12.36
N VAL A 671 -15.26 75.12 -12.38
CA VAL A 671 -14.09 75.13 -11.49
C VAL A 671 -14.19 76.30 -10.53
N ILE A 672 -13.89 76.04 -9.26
CA ILE A 672 -13.88 77.02 -8.17
C ILE A 672 -12.46 77.01 -7.57
N ASP A 673 -11.82 78.17 -7.56
CA ASP A 673 -10.61 78.41 -6.78
C ASP A 673 -11.01 78.90 -5.37
N ARG A 674 -10.58 78.19 -4.34
CA ARG A 674 -10.92 78.49 -2.94
C ARG A 674 -9.99 79.53 -2.32
N GLU A 675 -8.88 79.89 -2.97
CA GLU A 675 -8.00 80.96 -2.50
C GLU A 675 -8.69 82.32 -2.60
N ASP A 676 -9.37 82.57 -3.73
CA ASP A 676 -10.00 83.86 -4.05
C ASP A 676 -11.51 83.77 -4.36
N ASN A 677 -12.11 82.57 -4.22
CA ASN A 677 -13.51 82.27 -4.57
C ASN A 677 -13.86 82.55 -6.04
N THR A 678 -12.89 82.56 -6.95
CA THR A 678 -13.18 82.71 -8.37
C THR A 678 -13.83 81.45 -8.94
N ARG A 679 -14.82 81.66 -9.82
CA ARG A 679 -15.58 80.58 -10.46
C ARG A 679 -15.48 80.73 -11.97
N VAL A 680 -15.04 79.66 -12.64
CA VAL A 680 -14.92 79.59 -14.09
C VAL A 680 -15.78 78.43 -14.60
N SER A 681 -16.56 78.68 -15.65
CA SER A 681 -17.36 77.67 -16.34
C SER A 681 -17.26 77.84 -17.84
N GLY A 682 -17.37 76.74 -18.58
CA GLY A 682 -17.38 76.73 -20.04
C GLY A 682 -17.83 75.37 -20.57
N PRO A 683 -18.00 75.18 -21.88
CA PRO A 683 -18.43 73.88 -22.43
C PRO A 683 -17.32 72.82 -22.35
N ARG A 684 -16.05 73.25 -22.41
CA ARG A 684 -14.87 72.40 -22.28
C ARG A 684 -13.69 73.21 -21.73
N MET A 685 -13.00 72.67 -20.73
CA MET A 685 -11.88 73.33 -20.07
C MET A 685 -10.67 72.41 -20.09
N VAL A 686 -9.51 72.94 -20.49
CA VAL A 686 -8.24 72.22 -20.54
C VAL A 686 -7.25 72.92 -19.61
N TYR A 687 -6.80 72.23 -18.58
CA TYR A 687 -5.73 72.67 -17.70
C TYR A 687 -4.48 71.88 -18.03
N ASN A 688 -3.38 72.58 -18.32
CA ASN A 688 -2.08 71.97 -18.55
C ASN A 688 -1.04 72.68 -17.68
N ARG A 689 -0.64 72.01 -16.59
CA ARG A 689 0.36 72.54 -15.67
C ARG A 689 1.74 72.58 -16.29
N GLY A 690 2.11 71.57 -17.09
CA GLY A 690 3.38 71.55 -17.81
C GLY A 690 3.60 72.77 -18.71
N ARG A 691 2.51 73.37 -19.21
CA ARG A 691 2.52 74.59 -20.03
C ARG A 691 2.07 75.86 -19.29
N ARG A 692 1.71 75.77 -18.01
CA ARG A 692 1.15 76.88 -17.19
C ARG A 692 0.01 77.60 -17.92
N SER A 693 -0.92 76.83 -18.47
CA SER A 693 -2.02 77.38 -19.28
C SER A 693 -3.36 76.74 -18.93
N MET A 694 -4.39 77.57 -18.84
CA MET A 694 -5.80 77.17 -18.82
C MET A 694 -6.47 77.69 -20.08
N THR A 695 -7.11 76.79 -20.84
CA THR A 695 -7.87 77.15 -22.05
C THR A 695 -9.33 76.76 -21.85
N VAL A 696 -10.23 77.73 -22.02
CA VAL A 696 -11.67 77.48 -22.14
C VAL A 696 -11.97 77.46 -23.64
N GLU A 697 -12.26 76.28 -24.18
CA GLU A 697 -12.55 76.12 -25.60
C GLU A 697 -14.03 76.49 -25.84
N ALA A 698 -14.30 77.32 -26.85
CA ALA A 698 -15.66 77.57 -27.30
C ALA A 698 -16.17 76.35 -28.10
N GLU A 699 -17.49 76.11 -28.08
CA GLU A 699 -18.11 75.06 -28.90
C GLU A 699 -17.72 75.25 -30.38
N ASN A 700 -16.91 74.33 -30.90
CA ASN A 700 -16.60 74.27 -32.32
C ASN A 700 -17.59 73.29 -32.97
N PRO A 701 -18.46 73.70 -33.92
CA PRO A 701 -19.52 72.83 -34.46
C PRO A 701 -19.01 71.59 -35.23
N GLN A 702 -17.71 71.52 -35.52
CA GLN A 702 -17.10 70.43 -36.30
C GLN A 702 -16.58 69.25 -35.48
N SER A 703 -16.57 69.33 -34.14
CA SER A 703 -16.21 68.20 -33.26
C SER A 703 -17.43 67.41 -32.76
N ALA A 704 -18.65 67.86 -33.04
CA ALA A 704 -19.89 67.19 -32.64
C ALA A 704 -20.13 65.83 -33.36
N THR A 705 -19.38 65.53 -34.43
CA THR A 705 -19.54 64.30 -35.22
C THR A 705 -18.48 63.22 -35.00
N ALA A 706 -17.51 63.42 -34.09
CA ALA A 706 -16.47 62.41 -33.80
C ALA A 706 -16.52 61.82 -32.37
N ALA A 707 -17.48 62.24 -31.54
CA ALA A 707 -17.57 61.81 -30.13
C ALA A 707 -18.88 61.06 -29.78
N GLN A 708 -19.58 60.51 -30.75
CA GLN A 708 -20.52 59.41 -30.49
C GLN A 708 -19.79 58.09 -30.70
N SER A 709 -18.90 57.73 -29.76
CA SER A 709 -18.65 56.32 -29.54
C SER A 709 -19.98 55.74 -29.04
N ALA A 710 -20.60 54.88 -29.84
CA ALA A 710 -21.72 54.04 -29.43
C ALA A 710 -21.49 53.53 -28.01
N PRO A 711 -22.54 53.37 -27.17
CA PRO A 711 -22.37 52.90 -25.80
C PRO A 711 -21.64 51.56 -25.87
N ARG A 712 -20.32 51.58 -25.58
CA ARG A 712 -19.58 50.36 -25.35
C ARG A 712 -20.20 49.80 -24.09
N SER A 713 -20.73 48.59 -24.17
CA SER A 713 -21.17 47.87 -22.99
C SER A 713 -20.03 47.96 -21.98
N PHE A 714 -20.29 48.60 -20.83
CA PHE A 714 -19.29 48.79 -19.78
C PHE A 714 -18.83 47.42 -19.23
N ILE A 715 -19.67 46.41 -19.45
CA ILE A 715 -19.46 45.00 -19.15
C ILE A 715 -19.14 44.25 -20.46
N PRO A 716 -18.03 43.52 -20.57
CA PRO A 716 -17.90 42.49 -21.59
C PRO A 716 -18.83 41.33 -21.25
N ASP A 717 -19.74 40.95 -22.17
CA ASP A 717 -20.61 39.77 -22.02
C ASP A 717 -19.74 38.51 -21.86
N PHE A 718 -19.65 37.98 -20.65
CA PHE A 718 -19.16 36.64 -20.39
C PHE A 718 -20.34 35.80 -19.90
N GLU A 719 -20.67 34.76 -20.66
CA GLU A 719 -21.77 33.86 -20.35
C GLU A 719 -21.56 33.19 -18.97
N ASP A 720 -22.47 33.48 -18.04
CA ASP A 720 -22.62 32.78 -16.76
C ASP A 720 -23.12 31.34 -17.01
N ASP A 721 -22.20 30.41 -17.28
CA ASP A 721 -22.53 28.98 -17.20
C ASP A 721 -22.28 28.45 -15.78
N GLU A 722 -23.08 28.94 -14.83
CA GLU A 722 -23.21 28.37 -13.49
C GLU A 722 -24.25 27.23 -13.51
N THR A 723 -23.90 26.08 -14.09
CA THR A 723 -24.73 24.88 -13.92
C THR A 723 -23.92 23.65 -13.47
N LEU A 724 -23.56 23.63 -12.20
CA LEU A 724 -23.29 22.39 -11.47
C LEU A 724 -24.56 22.00 -10.68
N SER A 725 -25.58 21.50 -11.39
CA SER A 725 -26.59 20.65 -10.77
C SER A 725 -26.15 19.19 -10.91
N PRO A 726 -26.21 18.36 -9.85
CA PRO A 726 -26.08 16.92 -10.01
C PRO A 726 -27.20 16.43 -10.93
N ALA A 727 -26.87 15.56 -11.89
CA ALA A 727 -27.81 15.02 -12.86
C ALA A 727 -28.99 14.34 -12.14
N ARG A 728 -30.10 15.06 -11.97
CA ARG A 728 -31.39 14.46 -11.65
C ARG A 728 -31.96 13.94 -12.96
N ASN A 729 -31.87 12.62 -13.17
CA ASN A 729 -32.68 11.92 -14.15
C ASN A 729 -34.17 12.28 -13.92
N ARG A 730 -34.72 13.16 -14.74
CA ARG A 730 -36.16 13.26 -14.96
C ARG A 730 -36.47 12.64 -16.31
N PRO A 731 -37.38 11.66 -16.39
CA PRO A 731 -37.81 11.11 -17.67
C PRO A 731 -38.46 12.21 -18.53
N PRO A 732 -38.34 12.12 -19.87
CA PRO A 732 -38.83 13.15 -20.77
C PRO A 732 -40.36 13.27 -20.66
N ARG A 733 -40.84 14.52 -20.53
CA ARG A 733 -42.26 14.82 -20.68
C ARG A 733 -42.69 14.54 -22.12
N PRO A 734 -43.79 13.82 -22.37
CA PRO A 734 -44.32 13.63 -23.71
C PRO A 734 -44.85 14.96 -24.26
N THR A 735 -44.28 15.40 -25.37
CA THR A 735 -44.73 16.58 -26.13
C THR A 735 -45.92 16.19 -27.00
N VAL A 736 -47.12 16.66 -26.66
CA VAL A 736 -48.30 16.57 -27.54
C VAL A 736 -48.14 17.55 -28.70
N LYS A 737 -48.00 17.05 -29.93
CA LYS A 737 -48.06 17.86 -31.14
C LYS A 737 -49.51 18.29 -31.39
N MET A 738 -49.81 19.58 -31.20
CA MET A 738 -51.04 20.17 -31.73
C MET A 738 -50.87 20.43 -33.23
N LEU A 739 -51.71 19.80 -34.05
CA LEU A 739 -51.81 20.05 -35.49
C LEU A 739 -52.44 21.43 -35.76
N PRO A 740 -51.95 22.20 -36.74
CA PRO A 740 -52.54 23.48 -37.10
C PRO A 740 -53.88 23.28 -37.84
N ARG A 741 -54.93 23.93 -37.35
CA ARG A 741 -56.19 24.14 -38.08
C ARG A 741 -55.91 25.03 -39.30
N SER A 742 -56.18 24.49 -40.50
CA SER A 742 -56.31 25.27 -41.72
C SER A 742 -57.66 24.96 -42.38
N ARG A 743 -58.29 26.03 -42.86
CA ARG A 743 -59.67 26.14 -43.32
C ARG A 743 -59.87 25.49 -44.70
N LYS A 744 -60.74 24.48 -44.77
CA LYS A 744 -61.89 24.29 -45.68
C LYS A 744 -62.16 22.81 -45.86
#